data_AF-A0A7J3YP86-F1
#
_entry.id   AF-A0A7J3YP86-F1
#
_cell.length_a   1.000
_cell.length_b   1.000
_cell.length_c   1.000
_cell.angle_alpha   90.00
_cell.angle_beta   90.00
_cell.angle_gamma   90.00
#
_symmetry.space_group_name_H-M   'P 1'
#
loop_
_entity.id
_entity.type
_entity.pdbx_description
1 polymer ?
#
loop_
_entity_poly.entity_id
_entity_poly.type
_entity_poly.pdbx_seq_one_letter_code
_entity_poly.pdbx_strand_id
1 'polypeptide(L)'
;MNYKNILVTGLTILLFISIISWLPGIAIDAVADDASYKIAPPLLSKLEGMREDELVEVVIRLKSIPKELSTYVRGNYRLAVQTLKNWADYTQRNLINLILSEGGVVLNKFWLDNVVLARVPAGKISKIASLPEVVKIFENFEVHIIEPVTKEETDVRSNQVSSWGIFKIRAPEVWALGYTGQGVRIAVLDTGVDVTHPALAGKMLTLDPTSPYYPGGWMEFDGAGNPVLSTPHDTHGHGTHTSGTALGGDTSEILIGVAPGATLMHGLVLPGGSGTFAQVLAGMQWTVDPFYIDPATGQIVYTGLPAHVVSMSFGAEGYYGNDLFPAIEAMLLTNIVPVAAIGNGGPGSTGNPGNIWGVFGVGATDINDNVASWSSGAVVTWPSPPPTWPFFDMYPSTYIKPDVSAPGVSITSAVPGGGYEAWSGTSMATPHVSGAVALMLQAAGWLYHDIPDTPEQIYLMLNSTAIDFGTPGQDTRYGWGRIDAYEAVRKAMEFAKKSGVEGFVLDSVTGEPIPWATVTVLEIGRTFPVNASGYYRIPLDPGTYTLLFEAWGYESINVTVEVVLLNGTITGLVYNALTNDPIAGANVTVLELNITTQTGADGTYEVSVPPGTYTLEAVASGYQPATQLVSVDEAEVVIVNFGLYPLGNGTIAGHVYDAVTNEPIVDALVWTYVDGTPVYTYTDSGGYYELSVPSGTYTVYAWKPGYVQASVEGVTVAPLETVVVDFYLQPIPPTVVVLANVDYYTQPHLKTIVQALGLPVVEYDNMTKLLIDWVNGNINPAVVVIDHTMPSSYSYPPSDVVLAFHILADATGATLVWLCTSYSGYPGIYVLYTYSSTLISNGYPAPTSRLYGFPSSTYVQVEMLNMTHPIFNGTTPDVPEYPNRFYLATGSYA
;
A
#
# COMPACT_ATOMS: atom_id res chain seq x y z
N MET A 1 -80.63 3.23 -28.75
CA MET A 1 -80.16 2.46 -27.58
C MET A 1 -78.98 1.60 -28.04
N ASN A 2 -77.84 1.49 -27.34
CA ASN A 2 -77.25 2.42 -26.37
C ASN A 2 -75.72 2.21 -26.34
N TYR A 3 -74.96 3.31 -26.21
CA TYR A 3 -73.53 3.45 -25.91
C TYR A 3 -72.67 2.19 -25.63
N LYS A 4 -71.53 2.05 -26.34
CA LYS A 4 -70.22 2.58 -25.87
C LYS A 4 -69.06 2.45 -26.88
N ASN A 5 -68.05 3.30 -26.65
CA ASN A 5 -66.65 3.27 -27.12
C ASN A 5 -66.36 3.51 -28.62
N ILE A 6 -65.33 4.33 -28.89
CA ILE A 6 -64.85 4.76 -30.22
C ILE A 6 -63.31 4.82 -30.20
N LEU A 7 -62.70 4.32 -31.26
CA LEU A 7 -61.34 4.50 -31.79
C LEU A 7 -61.42 3.86 -33.21
N VAL A 8 -60.87 4.36 -34.32
CA VAL A 8 -59.70 5.23 -34.60
C VAL A 8 -59.95 6.09 -35.88
N THR A 9 -59.11 7.11 -36.14
CA THR A 9 -58.74 7.76 -37.46
C THR A 9 -59.67 8.76 -38.17
N GLY A 10 -59.03 9.72 -38.90
CA GLY A 10 -59.60 10.71 -39.84
C GLY A 10 -59.81 12.11 -39.21
N LEU A 11 -59.02 13.19 -39.44
CA LEU A 11 -58.48 13.80 -40.68
C LEU A 11 -59.56 14.03 -41.77
N THR A 12 -59.85 15.24 -42.29
CA THR A 12 -59.46 16.65 -41.95
C THR A 12 -60.55 17.61 -42.57
N ILE A 13 -60.47 18.92 -42.90
CA ILE A 13 -59.43 19.96 -43.11
C ILE A 13 -60.05 21.40 -43.08
N LEU A 14 -59.27 22.47 -42.78
CA LEU A 14 -59.52 23.94 -42.98
C LEU A 14 -60.75 24.58 -42.23
N LEU A 15 -60.84 25.87 -41.87
CA LEU A 15 -60.01 27.12 -41.79
C LEU A 15 -60.75 28.06 -40.76
N PHE A 16 -60.33 29.23 -40.25
CA PHE A 16 -59.30 30.28 -40.48
C PHE A 16 -58.49 30.50 -39.15
N ILE A 17 -57.19 30.88 -39.08
CA ILE A 17 -56.52 32.17 -39.39
C ILE A 17 -56.95 33.31 -38.42
N SER A 18 -56.08 34.00 -37.67
CA SER A 18 -54.59 34.03 -37.65
C SER A 18 -53.98 34.62 -36.36
N ILE A 19 -52.64 34.60 -36.28
CA ILE A 19 -51.71 35.20 -35.29
C ILE A 19 -51.54 34.40 -33.99
N ILE A 20 -50.45 33.62 -33.93
CA ILE A 20 -49.61 33.36 -32.76
C ILE A 20 -48.20 32.94 -33.25
N SER A 21 -47.21 33.02 -32.37
CA SER A 21 -45.77 32.98 -32.68
C SER A 21 -45.14 31.57 -32.62
N TRP A 22 -43.80 31.52 -32.69
CA TRP A 22 -42.89 30.36 -32.56
C TRP A 22 -42.72 29.43 -33.77
N LEU A 23 -41.61 29.64 -34.48
CA LEU A 23 -40.82 28.59 -35.13
C LEU A 23 -39.34 28.83 -34.74
N PRO A 24 -38.68 27.90 -34.01
CA PRO A 24 -37.22 27.93 -33.90
C PRO A 24 -36.63 27.44 -35.23
N GLY A 25 -35.84 28.29 -35.88
CA GLY A 25 -34.93 27.81 -36.91
C GLY A 25 -33.84 26.99 -36.23
N ILE A 26 -33.71 25.71 -36.57
CA ILE A 26 -32.65 24.85 -36.00
C ILE A 26 -31.33 25.23 -36.66
N ALA A 27 -30.65 26.21 -36.09
CA ALA A 27 -29.20 26.23 -36.10
C ALA A 27 -28.75 25.05 -35.24
N ILE A 28 -28.00 24.11 -35.84
CA ILE A 28 -27.19 23.17 -35.06
C ILE A 28 -25.90 23.90 -34.71
N ASP A 29 -26.00 24.86 -33.81
CA ASP A 29 -24.82 25.28 -33.05
C ASP A 29 -24.42 24.07 -32.21
N ALA A 30 -23.18 23.61 -32.40
CA ALA A 30 -22.64 22.56 -31.55
C ALA A 30 -22.59 23.10 -30.13
N VAL A 31 -23.26 22.42 -29.20
CA VAL A 31 -22.98 22.61 -27.77
C VAL A 31 -21.54 22.16 -27.57
N ALA A 32 -20.62 23.12 -27.51
CA ALA A 32 -19.28 22.88 -27.02
C ALA A 32 -19.43 22.38 -25.58
N ASP A 33 -18.97 21.16 -25.33
CA ASP A 33 -18.98 20.56 -24.00
C ASP A 33 -17.94 21.31 -23.15
N ASP A 34 -18.40 22.36 -22.46
CA ASP A 34 -17.53 23.35 -21.87
C ASP A 34 -16.82 22.80 -20.63
N ALA A 35 -15.65 22.20 -20.86
CA ALA A 35 -14.80 21.62 -19.84
C ALA A 35 -14.18 22.66 -18.87
N SER A 36 -14.55 23.94 -18.97
CA SER A 36 -14.16 25.00 -18.03
C SER A 36 -14.42 24.64 -16.56
N TYR A 37 -15.46 23.85 -16.26
CA TYR A 37 -15.79 23.40 -14.90
C TYR A 37 -14.69 22.55 -14.24
N LYS A 38 -13.74 21.99 -15.01
CA LYS A 38 -12.58 21.28 -14.48
C LYS A 38 -11.43 22.21 -14.09
N ILE A 39 -11.43 23.45 -14.58
CA ILE A 39 -10.40 24.45 -14.30
C ILE A 39 -10.73 25.16 -12.98
N ALA A 40 -9.80 25.15 -12.04
CA ALA A 40 -10.00 25.83 -10.75
C ALA A 40 -10.21 27.34 -10.95
N PRO A 41 -11.17 27.99 -10.26
CA PRO A 41 -11.45 29.42 -10.47
C PRO A 41 -10.25 30.37 -10.34
N PRO A 42 -9.29 30.20 -9.41
CA PRO A 42 -8.08 31.04 -9.36
C PRO A 42 -7.22 30.93 -10.63
N LEU A 43 -7.03 29.71 -11.14
CA LEU A 43 -6.34 29.45 -12.40
C LEU A 43 -7.09 30.07 -13.58
N LEU A 44 -8.43 30.01 -13.60
CA LEU A 44 -9.23 30.64 -14.66
C LEU A 44 -9.03 32.17 -14.67
N SER A 45 -9.09 32.83 -13.50
CA SER A 45 -8.81 34.27 -13.38
C SER A 45 -7.37 34.64 -13.74
N LYS A 46 -6.40 33.74 -13.53
CA LYS A 46 -5.00 33.91 -13.96
C LYS A 46 -4.87 33.84 -15.48
N LEU A 47 -5.55 32.91 -16.12
CA LEU A 47 -5.54 32.72 -17.57
C LEU A 47 -6.12 33.92 -18.34
N GLU A 48 -7.12 34.63 -17.79
CA GLU A 48 -7.68 35.86 -18.40
C GLU A 48 -6.63 36.96 -18.64
N GLY A 49 -5.52 36.97 -17.90
CA GLY A 49 -4.43 37.94 -18.04
C GLY A 49 -3.25 37.49 -18.91
N MET A 50 -3.22 36.23 -19.36
CA MET A 50 -2.08 35.63 -20.07
C MET A 50 -2.26 35.63 -21.58
N ARG A 51 -1.16 35.50 -22.33
CA ARG A 51 -1.23 35.32 -23.79
C ARG A 51 -1.37 33.83 -24.14
N GLU A 52 -2.05 33.53 -25.25
CA GLU A 52 -2.26 32.17 -25.78
C GLU A 52 -0.97 31.30 -25.84
N ASP A 53 0.18 31.92 -26.17
CA ASP A 53 1.50 31.30 -26.31
C ASP A 53 2.29 31.20 -24.99
N GLU A 54 1.78 31.77 -23.91
CA GLU A 54 2.49 31.91 -22.64
C GLU A 54 2.35 30.66 -21.78
N LEU A 55 3.47 30.09 -21.34
CA LEU A 55 3.49 28.87 -20.54
C LEU A 55 3.02 29.14 -19.10
N VAL A 56 1.85 28.63 -18.74
CA VAL A 56 1.35 28.55 -17.37
C VAL A 56 1.77 27.22 -16.73
N GLU A 57 2.22 27.25 -15.47
CA GLU A 57 2.46 26.04 -14.68
C GLU A 57 1.16 25.58 -14.01
N VAL A 58 0.79 24.31 -14.23
CA VAL A 58 -0.47 23.72 -13.78
C VAL A 58 -0.27 22.28 -13.29
N VAL A 59 -1.05 21.93 -12.26
CA VAL A 59 -1.26 20.55 -11.82
C VAL A 59 -2.53 20.04 -12.51
N ILE A 60 -2.42 18.92 -13.21
CA ILE A 60 -3.52 18.30 -13.95
C ILE A 60 -3.82 16.96 -13.29
N ARG A 61 -4.96 16.84 -12.60
CA ARG A 61 -5.44 15.59 -11.96
C ARG A 61 -6.28 14.77 -12.92
N LEU A 62 -5.98 13.48 -13.00
CA LEU A 62 -6.73 12.47 -13.72
C LEU A 62 -7.60 11.66 -12.75
N LYS A 63 -8.35 10.68 -13.26
CA LYS A 63 -9.15 9.77 -12.42
C LYS A 63 -8.24 8.99 -11.46
N SER A 64 -8.60 8.92 -10.18
CA SER A 64 -8.07 7.93 -9.23
C SER A 64 -8.39 6.50 -9.70
N ILE A 65 -7.80 5.49 -9.04
CA ILE A 65 -8.17 4.09 -9.27
C ILE A 65 -9.68 3.86 -9.02
N PRO A 66 -10.35 2.97 -9.77
CA PRO A 66 -11.72 2.56 -9.52
C PRO A 66 -11.93 2.03 -8.10
N LYS A 67 -13.14 2.24 -7.54
CA LYS A 67 -13.55 1.73 -6.22
C LYS A 67 -13.26 0.24 -6.07
N GLU A 68 -13.52 -0.52 -7.12
CA GLU A 68 -13.45 -1.97 -7.12
C GLU A 68 -11.98 -2.42 -7.01
N LEU A 69 -11.05 -1.66 -7.60
CA LEU A 69 -9.62 -1.86 -7.42
C LEU A 69 -9.14 -1.38 -6.05
N SER A 70 -9.54 -0.21 -5.55
CA SER A 70 -9.13 0.22 -4.19
C SER A 70 -9.65 -0.71 -3.09
N THR A 71 -10.89 -1.21 -3.22
CA THR A 71 -11.46 -2.23 -2.32
C THR A 71 -10.66 -3.54 -2.38
N TYR A 72 -10.20 -3.93 -3.57
CA TYR A 72 -9.52 -5.19 -3.82
C TYR A 72 -8.05 -5.22 -3.37
N VAL A 73 -7.35 -4.08 -3.42
CA VAL A 73 -5.93 -3.98 -2.99
C VAL A 73 -5.76 -3.60 -1.52
N ARG A 74 -6.85 -3.28 -0.81
CA ARG A 74 -6.88 -2.97 0.63
C ARG A 74 -6.23 -4.11 1.44
N GLY A 75 -5.28 -3.76 2.31
CA GLY A 75 -4.58 -4.73 3.15
C GLY A 75 -3.45 -5.50 2.46
N ASN A 76 -3.10 -5.18 1.20
CA ASN A 76 -1.87 -5.65 0.55
C ASN A 76 -1.08 -4.45 0.04
N TYR A 77 -0.06 -4.04 0.80
CA TYR A 77 0.74 -2.84 0.55
C TYR A 77 1.44 -2.88 -0.81
N ARG A 78 2.08 -4.01 -1.15
CA ARG A 78 2.85 -4.15 -2.39
C ARG A 78 1.94 -4.03 -3.62
N LEU A 79 0.80 -4.69 -3.56
CA LEU A 79 -0.22 -4.64 -4.59
C LEU A 79 -0.81 -3.23 -4.74
N ALA A 80 -1.16 -2.57 -3.63
CA ALA A 80 -1.71 -1.22 -3.66
C ALA A 80 -0.75 -0.22 -4.34
N VAL A 81 0.53 -0.21 -3.96
CA VAL A 81 1.56 0.62 -4.59
C VAL A 81 1.71 0.30 -6.08
N GLN A 82 1.76 -0.99 -6.45
CA GLN A 82 1.89 -1.40 -7.85
C GLN A 82 0.67 -0.99 -8.69
N THR A 83 -0.55 -1.18 -8.18
CA THR A 83 -1.80 -0.81 -8.86
C THR A 83 -1.92 0.71 -9.06
N LEU A 84 -1.55 1.52 -8.05
CA LEU A 84 -1.53 2.98 -8.16
C LEU A 84 -0.54 3.46 -9.24
N LYS A 85 0.71 2.94 -9.22
CA LYS A 85 1.72 3.23 -10.24
C LYS A 85 1.26 2.88 -11.66
N ASN A 86 0.77 1.65 -11.85
CA ASN A 86 0.32 1.18 -13.16
C ASN A 86 -0.86 2.00 -13.68
N TRP A 87 -1.83 2.35 -12.82
CA TRP A 87 -2.97 3.18 -13.20
C TRP A 87 -2.57 4.61 -13.60
N ALA A 88 -1.60 5.20 -12.89
CA ALA A 88 -1.04 6.51 -13.23
C ALA A 88 -0.31 6.47 -14.58
N ASP A 89 0.65 5.55 -14.78
CA ASP A 89 1.38 5.42 -16.04
C ASP A 89 0.50 5.00 -17.24
N TYR A 90 -0.61 4.32 -16.96
CA TYR A 90 -1.64 4.04 -17.95
C TYR A 90 -2.39 5.31 -18.37
N THR A 91 -3.04 5.97 -17.40
CA THR A 91 -3.97 7.09 -17.67
C THR A 91 -3.25 8.37 -18.12
N GLN A 92 -2.05 8.65 -17.62
CA GLN A 92 -1.29 9.86 -17.95
C GLN A 92 -0.74 9.86 -19.38
N ARG A 93 -0.64 8.68 -20.03
CA ARG A 93 -0.03 8.48 -21.35
C ARG A 93 -0.59 9.40 -22.43
N ASN A 94 -1.91 9.52 -22.53
CA ASN A 94 -2.59 10.35 -23.51
C ASN A 94 -2.42 11.85 -23.22
N LEU A 95 -2.55 12.23 -21.95
CA LEU A 95 -2.34 13.60 -21.48
C LEU A 95 -0.91 14.10 -21.78
N ILE A 96 0.10 13.29 -21.48
CA ILE A 96 1.51 13.62 -21.71
C ILE A 96 1.78 13.82 -23.21
N ASN A 97 1.28 12.92 -24.05
CA ASN A 97 1.37 13.06 -25.50
C ASN A 97 0.69 14.34 -26.01
N LEU A 98 -0.47 14.71 -25.45
CA LEU A 98 -1.15 15.96 -25.80
C LEU A 98 -0.31 17.19 -25.38
N ILE A 99 0.16 17.24 -24.13
CA ILE A 99 0.99 18.34 -23.60
C ILE A 99 2.19 18.60 -24.51
N LEU A 100 2.95 17.54 -24.84
CA LEU A 100 4.14 17.64 -25.69
C LEU A 100 3.80 18.07 -27.13
N SER A 101 2.70 17.55 -27.70
CA SER A 101 2.28 17.91 -29.07
C SER A 101 1.78 19.35 -29.21
N GLU A 102 1.28 19.96 -28.13
CA GLU A 102 0.83 21.35 -28.08
C GLU A 102 1.94 22.34 -27.66
N GLY A 103 3.19 21.88 -27.51
CA GLY A 103 4.34 22.71 -27.15
C GLY A 103 4.50 22.97 -25.64
N GLY A 104 3.81 22.21 -24.79
CA GLY A 104 4.04 22.19 -23.36
C GLY A 104 5.19 21.27 -22.94
N VAL A 105 5.57 21.36 -21.67
CA VAL A 105 6.64 20.59 -21.04
C VAL A 105 6.09 19.93 -19.78
N VAL A 106 6.20 18.61 -19.66
CA VAL A 106 5.94 17.91 -18.40
C VAL A 106 7.12 18.17 -17.46
N LEU A 107 6.82 18.62 -16.24
CA LEU A 107 7.82 18.85 -15.20
C LEU A 107 8.00 17.60 -14.33
N ASN A 108 6.89 16.95 -13.93
CA ASN A 108 6.92 15.76 -13.09
C ASN A 108 5.61 14.95 -13.21
N LYS A 109 5.64 13.68 -12.77
CA LYS A 109 4.51 12.74 -12.72
C LYS A 109 4.36 12.17 -11.31
N PHE A 110 3.13 11.98 -10.87
CA PHE A 110 2.83 11.40 -9.56
C PHE A 110 1.84 10.24 -9.71
N TRP A 111 1.94 9.26 -8.80
CA TRP A 111 1.08 8.08 -8.74
C TRP A 111 0.29 7.97 -7.43
N LEU A 112 0.76 8.59 -6.34
CA LEU A 112 0.04 8.58 -5.05
C LEU A 112 -1.27 9.38 -5.16
N ASP A 113 -1.18 10.58 -5.73
CA ASP A 113 -2.29 11.26 -6.39
C ASP A 113 -2.00 11.21 -7.89
N ASN A 114 -3.02 10.92 -8.71
CA ASN A 114 -2.85 10.72 -10.15
C ASN A 114 -2.78 12.08 -10.88
N VAL A 115 -1.66 12.77 -10.73
CA VAL A 115 -1.42 14.12 -11.27
C VAL A 115 -0.16 14.19 -12.14
N VAL A 116 -0.23 15.04 -13.16
CA VAL A 116 0.92 15.51 -13.93
C VAL A 116 1.12 17.00 -13.64
N LEU A 117 2.34 17.38 -13.24
CA LEU A 117 2.75 18.78 -13.18
C LEU A 117 3.35 19.15 -14.54
N ALA A 118 2.84 20.22 -15.17
CA ALA A 118 3.29 20.64 -16.49
C ALA A 118 3.27 22.15 -16.67
N ARG A 119 4.10 22.65 -17.59
CA ARG A 119 4.01 23.98 -18.17
C ARG A 119 3.36 23.90 -19.55
N VAL A 120 2.23 24.56 -19.72
CA VAL A 120 1.35 24.43 -20.90
C VAL A 120 1.04 25.83 -21.45
N PRO A 121 1.00 26.07 -22.78
CA PRO A 121 0.57 27.37 -23.30
C PRO A 121 -0.88 27.66 -22.90
N ALA A 122 -1.17 28.86 -22.39
CA ALA A 122 -2.45 29.21 -21.78
C ALA A 122 -3.68 28.87 -22.67
N GLY A 123 -3.58 29.11 -23.98
CA GLY A 123 -4.64 28.80 -24.95
C GLY A 123 -4.96 27.31 -25.15
N LYS A 124 -4.20 26.41 -24.50
CA LYS A 124 -4.32 24.95 -24.62
C LYS A 124 -4.97 24.29 -23.39
N ILE A 125 -5.14 25.01 -22.29
CA ILE A 125 -5.71 24.46 -21.04
C ILE A 125 -7.11 23.90 -21.26
N SER A 126 -7.99 24.60 -21.99
CA SER A 126 -9.34 24.09 -22.31
C SER A 126 -9.32 22.82 -23.18
N LYS A 127 -8.31 22.65 -24.04
CA LYS A 127 -8.13 21.41 -24.80
C LYS A 127 -7.71 20.25 -23.89
N ILE A 128 -6.81 20.49 -22.93
CA ILE A 128 -6.47 19.49 -21.91
C ILE A 128 -7.69 19.14 -21.05
N ALA A 129 -8.47 20.14 -20.63
CA ALA A 129 -9.68 19.91 -19.84
C ALA A 129 -10.71 19.03 -20.59
N SER A 130 -10.77 19.12 -21.93
CA SER A 130 -11.68 18.29 -22.73
C SER A 130 -11.36 16.78 -22.72
N LEU A 131 -10.18 16.36 -22.24
CA LEU A 131 -9.84 14.94 -22.10
C LEU A 131 -10.76 14.22 -21.09
N PRO A 132 -11.33 13.05 -21.43
CA PRO A 132 -12.23 12.30 -20.54
C PRO A 132 -11.54 11.69 -19.32
N GLU A 133 -10.22 11.55 -19.32
CA GLU A 133 -9.39 11.10 -18.19
C GLU A 133 -9.06 12.23 -17.19
N VAL A 134 -9.05 13.50 -17.64
CA VAL A 134 -8.79 14.66 -16.78
C VAL A 134 -10.01 14.99 -15.93
N VAL A 135 -9.80 15.16 -14.63
CA VAL A 135 -10.82 15.47 -13.61
C VAL A 135 -10.74 16.93 -13.16
N LYS A 136 -9.53 17.47 -12.95
CA LYS A 136 -9.31 18.83 -12.44
C LYS A 136 -7.99 19.41 -12.95
N ILE A 137 -7.94 20.72 -13.18
CA ILE A 137 -6.71 21.47 -13.46
C ILE A 137 -6.62 22.64 -12.46
N PHE A 138 -5.52 22.74 -11.74
CA PHE A 138 -5.32 23.75 -10.69
C PHE A 138 -3.86 24.23 -10.63
N GLU A 139 -3.58 25.22 -9.79
CA GLU A 139 -2.24 25.78 -9.64
C GLU A 139 -1.35 24.91 -8.74
N ASN A 140 -0.04 24.94 -8.96
CA ASN A 140 0.96 24.36 -8.06
C ASN A 140 1.09 25.28 -6.82
N PHE A 141 0.09 25.24 -5.94
CA PHE A 141 -0.08 26.18 -4.83
C PHE A 141 0.95 25.98 -3.71
N GLU A 142 1.17 27.01 -2.90
CA GLU A 142 2.10 26.95 -1.75
C GLU A 142 1.44 26.31 -0.51
N VAL A 143 2.25 25.54 0.21
CA VAL A 143 1.97 24.94 1.51
C VAL A 143 3.02 25.50 2.47
N HIS A 144 2.62 25.81 3.71
CA HIS A 144 3.51 26.42 4.70
C HIS A 144 3.55 25.58 5.98
N ILE A 145 4.64 25.65 6.74
CA ILE A 145 4.62 25.20 8.13
C ILE A 145 3.54 25.94 8.91
N ILE A 146 2.93 25.27 9.89
CA ILE A 146 2.02 25.94 10.82
C ILE A 146 2.89 26.66 11.86
N GLU A 147 3.23 27.92 11.58
CA GLU A 147 4.24 28.70 12.31
C GLU A 147 4.00 28.70 13.84
N PRO A 148 5.04 28.40 14.65
CA PRO A 148 4.95 28.50 16.10
C PRO A 148 4.62 29.92 16.57
N VAL A 149 3.57 30.03 17.37
CA VAL A 149 3.02 31.26 17.93
C VAL A 149 3.98 31.90 18.95
N THR A 150 4.81 31.11 19.62
CA THR A 150 5.98 31.58 20.37
C THR A 150 7.18 30.65 20.15
N LYS A 151 8.39 31.22 20.24
CA LYS A 151 9.70 30.54 20.23
C LYS A 151 10.53 31.16 21.36
N GLU A 152 11.03 30.36 22.30
CA GLU A 152 11.75 30.82 23.50
C GLU A 152 13.03 29.98 23.73
N GLU A 153 14.18 30.63 23.97
CA GLU A 153 15.46 29.95 24.28
C GLU A 153 15.36 29.13 25.58
N THR A 154 15.83 27.87 25.56
CA THR A 154 15.90 27.05 26.78
C THR A 154 17.28 27.18 27.45
N ASP A 155 17.30 27.60 28.71
CA ASP A 155 18.53 27.85 29.48
C ASP A 155 19.15 26.53 30.01
N VAL A 156 19.89 25.82 29.15
CA VAL A 156 20.49 24.49 29.42
C VAL A 156 21.67 24.56 30.41
N ARG A 157 21.40 24.96 31.66
CA ARG A 157 22.38 25.01 32.77
C ARG A 157 22.44 23.72 33.58
N SER A 158 21.49 22.82 33.37
CA SER A 158 21.55 21.42 33.79
C SER A 158 22.05 20.55 32.65
N ASN A 159 22.84 19.52 32.95
CA ASN A 159 23.16 18.41 32.02
C ASN A 159 21.93 17.51 31.73
N GLN A 160 20.72 18.06 31.83
CA GLN A 160 19.47 17.37 31.62
C GLN A 160 18.52 18.35 30.93
N VAL A 161 18.02 17.94 29.75
CA VAL A 161 16.96 18.62 29.00
C VAL A 161 15.76 17.70 28.94
N SER A 162 14.58 18.23 29.26
CA SER A 162 13.34 17.46 29.22
C SER A 162 12.15 18.30 28.77
N SER A 163 11.28 17.72 27.95
CA SER A 163 9.98 18.31 27.62
C SER A 163 8.95 17.96 28.70
N TRP A 164 8.07 18.91 29.08
CA TRP A 164 6.98 18.59 30.00
C TRP A 164 5.90 17.71 29.36
N GLY A 165 5.78 17.76 28.02
CA GLY A 165 4.72 17.09 27.28
C GLY A 165 4.79 15.56 27.34
N ILE A 166 6.00 14.99 27.27
CA ILE A 166 6.21 13.53 27.35
C ILE A 166 5.68 12.93 28.67
N PHE A 167 5.88 13.62 29.80
CA PHE A 167 5.35 13.21 31.10
C PHE A 167 3.84 13.43 31.18
N LYS A 168 3.33 14.50 30.59
CA LYS A 168 1.89 14.81 30.59
C LYS A 168 1.06 13.70 29.94
N ILE A 169 1.57 13.13 28.84
CA ILE A 169 0.92 12.03 28.12
C ILE A 169 1.33 10.63 28.63
N ARG A 170 2.10 10.54 29.73
CA ARG A 170 2.59 9.30 30.33
C ARG A 170 3.45 8.42 29.42
N ALA A 171 4.31 9.03 28.59
CA ALA A 171 5.26 8.29 27.75
C ALA A 171 6.34 7.54 28.56
N PRO A 172 6.93 8.07 29.65
CA PRO A 172 7.89 7.34 30.47
C PRO A 172 7.33 6.05 31.09
N GLU A 173 6.04 6.04 31.45
CA GLU A 173 5.35 4.85 31.93
C GLU A 173 5.19 3.79 30.82
N VAL A 174 5.14 4.17 29.55
CA VAL A 174 5.21 3.24 28.41
C VAL A 174 6.61 2.67 28.24
N TRP A 175 7.65 3.50 28.36
CA TRP A 175 9.04 3.03 28.27
C TRP A 175 9.37 2.03 29.39
N ALA A 176 8.75 2.19 30.57
CA ALA A 176 8.83 1.24 31.67
C ALA A 176 8.13 -0.12 31.39
N LEU A 177 7.25 -0.21 30.38
CA LEU A 177 6.70 -1.47 29.86
C LEU A 177 7.60 -2.11 28.79
N GLY A 178 8.69 -1.46 28.37
CA GLY A 178 9.60 -1.92 27.33
C GLY A 178 9.28 -1.45 25.90
N TYR A 179 8.24 -0.62 25.73
CA TYR A 179 7.90 -0.05 24.42
C TYR A 179 8.48 1.36 24.27
N THR A 180 9.22 1.59 23.19
CA THR A 180 9.94 2.83 22.90
C THR A 180 9.74 3.33 21.47
N GLY A 181 8.99 2.59 20.63
CA GLY A 181 8.83 2.81 19.20
C GLY A 181 9.72 1.90 18.34
N GLN A 182 10.47 0.98 18.96
CA GLN A 182 11.45 0.11 18.27
C GLN A 182 10.83 -0.63 17.08
N GLY A 183 11.48 -0.53 15.91
CA GLY A 183 11.03 -1.15 14.66
C GLY A 183 10.00 -0.32 13.88
N VAL A 184 9.40 0.71 14.49
CA VAL A 184 8.50 1.64 13.81
C VAL A 184 9.30 2.77 13.16
N ARG A 185 8.90 3.14 11.94
CA ARG A 185 9.46 4.24 11.16
C ARG A 185 8.50 5.42 11.17
N ILE A 186 8.93 6.55 11.74
CA ILE A 186 8.19 7.82 11.69
C ILE A 186 8.83 8.68 10.61
N ALA A 187 8.10 8.97 9.53
CA ALA A 187 8.50 9.97 8.56
C ALA A 187 7.99 11.35 8.97
N VAL A 188 8.90 12.32 9.01
CA VAL A 188 8.59 13.73 9.23
C VAL A 188 8.74 14.45 7.89
N LEU A 189 7.69 15.15 7.45
CA LEU A 189 7.66 15.92 6.21
C LEU A 189 7.61 17.41 6.58
N ASP A 190 8.74 18.10 6.47
CA ASP A 190 8.96 19.39 7.16
C ASP A 190 10.12 20.20 6.51
N THR A 191 10.75 21.12 7.26
CA THR A 191 11.83 22.02 6.81
C THR A 191 13.22 21.39 6.74
N GLY A 192 13.34 20.06 6.93
CA GLY A 192 14.60 19.33 7.03
C GLY A 192 15.00 19.02 8.48
N VAL A 193 16.16 18.38 8.68
CA VAL A 193 16.60 17.96 10.02
C VAL A 193 18.13 18.01 10.23
N ASP A 194 18.56 18.52 11.38
CA ASP A 194 19.92 18.34 11.89
C ASP A 194 20.09 16.96 12.54
N VAL A 195 20.56 15.99 11.76
CA VAL A 195 20.87 14.62 12.22
C VAL A 195 22.13 14.53 13.09
N THR A 196 22.91 15.62 13.19
CA THR A 196 24.11 15.69 14.05
C THR A 196 23.78 16.17 15.46
N HIS A 197 22.56 16.69 15.66
CA HIS A 197 22.04 17.12 16.95
C HIS A 197 22.10 15.96 17.99
N PRO A 198 22.58 16.18 19.23
CA PRO A 198 22.74 15.10 20.22
C PRO A 198 21.47 14.31 20.55
N ALA A 199 20.27 14.88 20.36
CA ALA A 199 19.00 14.19 20.55
C ALA A 199 18.57 13.32 19.35
N LEU A 200 19.14 13.53 18.16
CA LEU A 200 18.74 12.87 16.90
C LEU A 200 19.85 12.01 16.27
N ALA A 201 21.09 12.18 16.74
CA ALA A 201 22.24 11.39 16.32
C ALA A 201 21.96 9.87 16.41
N GLY A 202 22.18 9.16 15.30
CA GLY A 202 21.96 7.71 15.21
C GLY A 202 20.50 7.26 15.04
N LYS A 203 19.50 8.16 15.07
CA LYS A 203 18.08 7.79 14.95
C LYS A 203 17.54 7.76 13.52
N MET A 204 18.22 8.40 12.55
CA MET A 204 17.78 8.39 11.15
C MET A 204 18.04 7.02 10.50
N LEU A 205 17.06 6.53 9.73
CA LEU A 205 17.18 5.35 8.88
C LEU A 205 18.34 5.55 7.88
N THR A 206 19.19 4.54 7.72
CA THR A 206 20.16 4.52 6.63
C THR A 206 20.55 3.09 6.29
N LEU A 207 20.69 2.81 5.00
CA LEU A 207 21.22 1.56 4.46
C LEU A 207 22.76 1.53 4.48
N ASP A 208 23.41 2.68 4.66
CA ASP A 208 24.86 2.82 4.86
C ASP A 208 25.13 3.92 5.91
N PRO A 209 25.49 3.57 7.16
CA PRO A 209 25.80 4.55 8.20
C PRO A 209 27.14 5.27 8.00
N THR A 210 27.92 4.93 6.97
CA THR A 210 29.13 5.65 6.58
C THR A 210 28.90 6.71 5.49
N SER A 211 27.76 6.62 4.78
CA SER A 211 27.39 7.58 3.74
C SER A 211 26.78 8.86 4.33
N PRO A 212 27.32 10.05 4.01
CA PRO A 212 26.77 11.33 4.50
C PRO A 212 25.40 11.67 3.89
N TYR A 213 24.94 10.90 2.91
CA TYR A 213 23.64 11.06 2.25
C TYR A 213 22.50 10.32 2.96
N TYR A 214 22.79 9.52 3.99
CA TYR A 214 21.81 8.71 4.75
C TYR A 214 20.83 7.95 3.85
N PRO A 215 21.33 7.10 2.92
CA PRO A 215 20.52 6.47 1.88
C PRO A 215 19.34 5.68 2.48
N GLY A 216 18.14 6.16 2.17
CA GLY A 216 16.86 5.55 2.53
C GLY A 216 16.07 6.27 3.63
N GLY A 217 16.73 7.00 4.53
CA GLY A 217 16.04 7.81 5.55
C GLY A 217 15.91 9.30 5.23
N TRP A 218 16.67 9.81 4.26
CA TRP A 218 16.64 11.19 3.82
C TRP A 218 16.17 11.32 2.37
N MET A 219 15.38 12.37 2.09
CA MET A 219 15.18 12.89 0.74
C MET A 219 14.84 14.39 0.78
N GLU A 220 15.30 15.13 -0.23
CA GLU A 220 14.91 16.51 -0.50
C GLU A 220 14.17 16.57 -1.84
N PHE A 221 13.20 17.48 -1.97
CA PHE A 221 12.46 17.69 -3.21
C PHE A 221 12.51 19.15 -3.67
N ASP A 222 12.56 19.39 -4.98
CA ASP A 222 12.42 20.73 -5.56
C ASP A 222 10.94 21.18 -5.63
N GLY A 223 10.70 22.43 -6.02
CA GLY A 223 9.35 23.00 -6.17
C GLY A 223 8.46 22.35 -7.25
N ALA A 224 9.01 21.43 -8.06
CA ALA A 224 8.27 20.57 -8.98
C ALA A 224 8.14 19.11 -8.48
N GLY A 225 8.65 18.80 -7.29
CA GLY A 225 8.65 17.47 -6.69
C GLY A 225 9.73 16.53 -7.23
N ASN A 226 10.75 17.02 -7.93
CA ASN A 226 11.88 16.20 -8.35
C ASN A 226 12.79 15.94 -7.13
N PRO A 227 13.30 14.71 -6.94
CA PRO A 227 14.21 14.42 -5.84
C PRO A 227 15.58 15.08 -6.05
N VAL A 228 16.16 15.60 -4.98
CA VAL A 228 17.43 16.35 -4.95
C VAL A 228 18.47 15.55 -4.18
N LEU A 229 19.66 15.39 -4.77
CA LEU A 229 20.79 14.72 -4.09
C LEU A 229 21.45 15.70 -3.11
N SER A 230 21.10 15.58 -1.84
CA SER A 230 21.68 16.35 -0.73
C SER A 230 21.96 15.47 0.49
N THR A 231 22.69 16.03 1.46
CA THR A 231 22.87 15.44 2.80
C THR A 231 21.80 16.00 3.75
N PRO A 232 21.42 15.28 4.82
CA PRO A 232 20.48 15.79 5.81
C PRO A 232 20.90 17.14 6.38
N HIS A 233 19.98 18.10 6.33
CA HIS A 233 20.13 19.44 6.89
C HIS A 233 18.73 20.02 7.17
N ASP A 234 18.64 21.04 8.01
CA ASP A 234 17.41 21.81 8.23
C ASP A 234 17.60 23.23 7.70
N THR A 235 16.60 23.72 6.97
CA THR A 235 16.61 25.02 6.31
C THR A 235 15.96 26.14 7.15
N HIS A 236 15.31 25.79 8.27
CA HIS A 236 14.58 26.73 9.13
C HIS A 236 14.61 26.39 10.63
N GLY A 237 14.75 25.12 11.00
CA GLY A 237 14.81 24.61 12.37
C GLY A 237 13.53 23.90 12.83
N HIS A 238 12.45 23.93 12.04
CA HIS A 238 11.15 23.41 12.44
C HIS A 238 11.08 21.88 12.33
N GLY A 239 11.59 21.31 11.24
CA GLY A 239 11.68 19.85 11.08
C GLY A 239 12.61 19.18 12.10
N THR A 240 13.65 19.87 12.59
CA THR A 240 14.46 19.41 13.72
C THR A 240 13.66 19.41 15.03
N HIS A 241 12.86 20.45 15.29
CA HIS A 241 12.02 20.58 16.49
C HIS A 241 10.90 19.53 16.54
N THR A 242 10.23 19.30 15.41
CA THR A 242 9.17 18.28 15.28
C THR A 242 9.74 16.86 15.36
N SER A 243 10.86 16.58 14.69
CA SER A 243 11.57 15.28 14.81
C SER A 243 12.03 15.01 16.25
N GLY A 244 12.58 16.02 16.94
CA GLY A 244 12.99 15.92 18.34
C GLY A 244 11.82 15.65 19.29
N THR A 245 10.63 16.19 19.01
CA THR A 245 9.42 15.95 19.82
C THR A 245 8.83 14.56 19.55
N ALA A 246 9.00 14.01 18.34
CA ALA A 246 8.53 12.68 18.01
C ALA A 246 9.39 11.58 18.67
N LEU A 247 10.72 11.67 18.56
CA LEU A 247 11.64 10.58 18.89
C LEU A 247 13.01 11.01 19.45
N GLY A 248 13.20 12.29 19.80
CA GLY A 248 14.48 12.83 20.27
C GLY A 248 14.90 12.39 21.67
N GLY A 249 16.17 12.02 21.81
CA GLY A 249 16.77 11.50 23.05
C GLY A 249 16.49 10.02 23.29
N ASP A 250 17.25 9.43 24.21
CA ASP A 250 17.11 8.06 24.72
C ASP A 250 17.86 7.85 26.06
N THR A 251 18.40 8.94 26.64
CA THR A 251 19.23 8.92 27.85
C THR A 251 18.54 9.64 29.00
N SER A 252 19.03 9.43 30.23
CA SER A 252 18.60 10.23 31.38
C SER A 252 18.89 11.74 31.24
N GLU A 253 19.73 12.14 30.29
CA GLU A 253 20.15 13.53 30.06
C GLU A 253 19.31 14.23 28.96
N ILE A 254 18.66 13.48 28.05
CA ILE A 254 17.86 14.03 26.95
C ILE A 254 16.52 13.28 26.87
N LEU A 255 15.46 13.94 27.34
CA LEU A 255 14.10 13.39 27.45
C LEU A 255 13.08 14.32 26.77
N ILE A 256 13.13 14.44 25.44
CA ILE A 256 12.25 15.36 24.68
C ILE A 256 11.25 14.64 23.76
N GLY A 257 11.58 13.46 23.24
CA GLY A 257 10.75 12.70 22.31
C GLY A 257 9.82 11.70 22.99
N VAL A 258 8.69 11.39 22.35
CA VAL A 258 7.71 10.41 22.85
C VAL A 258 8.11 8.97 22.55
N ALA A 259 8.68 8.70 21.36
CA ALA A 259 9.08 7.37 20.90
C ALA A 259 10.60 7.28 20.67
N PRO A 260 11.43 7.28 21.74
CA PRO A 260 12.89 7.40 21.63
C PRO A 260 13.60 6.26 20.88
N GLY A 261 12.96 5.10 20.72
CA GLY A 261 13.45 3.96 19.95
C GLY A 261 12.90 3.86 18.52
N ALA A 262 12.02 4.77 18.10
CA ALA A 262 11.55 4.82 16.71
C ALA A 262 12.64 5.30 15.76
N THR A 263 12.61 4.78 14.53
CA THR A 263 13.53 5.21 13.47
C THR A 263 12.96 6.43 12.73
N LEU A 264 13.76 7.48 12.59
CA LEU A 264 13.41 8.68 11.83
C LEU A 264 13.59 8.46 10.33
N MET A 265 12.59 8.82 9.55
CA MET A 265 12.72 9.21 8.14
C MET A 265 12.40 10.71 8.05
N HIS A 266 13.06 11.45 7.16
CA HIS A 266 12.78 12.87 7.00
C HIS A 266 12.79 13.29 5.52
N GLY A 267 11.68 13.89 5.08
CA GLY A 267 11.55 14.49 3.77
C GLY A 267 11.57 16.01 3.86
N LEU A 268 12.58 16.66 3.27
CA LEU A 268 12.63 18.10 3.12
C LEU A 268 11.67 18.52 1.99
N VAL A 269 10.50 19.01 2.40
CA VAL A 269 9.43 19.46 1.49
C VAL A 269 9.00 20.91 1.71
N LEU A 270 9.48 21.57 2.77
CA LEU A 270 9.18 22.98 3.08
C LEU A 270 10.48 23.80 3.28
N PRO A 271 11.35 23.93 2.26
CA PRO A 271 12.59 24.69 2.36
C PRO A 271 12.34 26.15 2.79
N GLY A 272 12.93 26.54 3.93
CA GLY A 272 12.74 27.86 4.54
C GLY A 272 11.34 28.09 5.13
N GLY A 273 10.54 27.03 5.35
CA GLY A 273 9.19 27.09 5.91
C GLY A 273 8.05 27.04 4.87
N SER A 274 8.36 27.00 3.57
CA SER A 274 7.37 26.97 2.49
C SER A 274 7.77 25.98 1.40
N GLY A 275 6.79 25.40 0.71
CA GLY A 275 7.00 24.49 -0.42
C GLY A 275 5.75 24.38 -1.28
N THR A 276 5.83 23.70 -2.43
CA THR A 276 4.68 23.59 -3.35
C THR A 276 3.83 22.33 -3.09
N PHE A 277 2.60 22.32 -3.61
CA PHE A 277 1.76 21.11 -3.64
C PHE A 277 2.52 19.91 -4.26
N ALA A 278 3.21 20.11 -5.39
CA ALA A 278 3.98 19.05 -6.05
C ALA A 278 5.16 18.56 -5.18
N GLN A 279 5.81 19.45 -4.44
CA GLN A 279 6.91 19.15 -3.53
C GLN A 279 6.45 18.35 -2.30
N VAL A 280 5.35 18.78 -1.67
CA VAL A 280 4.73 18.04 -0.55
C VAL A 280 4.20 16.69 -1.01
N LEU A 281 3.56 16.61 -2.17
CA LEU A 281 3.09 15.35 -2.75
C LEU A 281 4.25 14.39 -3.06
N ALA A 282 5.41 14.89 -3.51
CA ALA A 282 6.60 14.07 -3.72
C ALA A 282 7.09 13.44 -2.40
N GLY A 283 7.13 14.22 -1.32
CA GLY A 283 7.45 13.71 0.02
C GLY A 283 6.44 12.67 0.50
N MET A 284 5.13 12.94 0.38
CA MET A 284 4.09 11.97 0.73
C MET A 284 4.27 10.66 -0.06
N GLN A 285 4.44 10.75 -1.38
CA GLN A 285 4.68 9.60 -2.26
C GLN A 285 5.94 8.81 -1.88
N TRP A 286 7.01 9.49 -1.48
CA TRP A 286 8.24 8.88 -0.98
C TRP A 286 8.06 8.23 0.40
N THR A 287 7.19 8.72 1.28
CA THR A 287 6.88 7.98 2.52
C THR A 287 6.17 6.65 2.26
N VAL A 288 5.43 6.55 1.15
CA VAL A 288 4.70 5.33 0.75
C VAL A 288 5.58 4.35 0.00
N ASP A 289 6.51 4.79 -0.86
CA ASP A 289 7.49 3.90 -1.48
C ASP A 289 8.89 4.58 -1.52
N PRO A 290 9.68 4.46 -0.44
CA PRO A 290 10.86 5.28 -0.27
C PRO A 290 12.02 4.83 -1.15
N PHE A 291 12.81 5.80 -1.59
CA PHE A 291 14.00 5.59 -2.40
C PHE A 291 15.12 6.54 -1.98
N TYR A 292 16.34 6.26 -2.42
CA TYR A 292 17.45 7.23 -2.38
C TYR A 292 18.00 7.47 -3.78
N ILE A 293 18.73 8.56 -3.96
CA ILE A 293 19.57 8.76 -5.14
C ILE A 293 20.96 8.21 -4.82
N ASP A 294 21.43 7.24 -5.59
CA ASP A 294 22.82 6.79 -5.49
C ASP A 294 23.77 7.94 -5.90
N PRO A 295 24.65 8.44 -5.00
CA PRO A 295 25.55 9.54 -5.31
C PRO A 295 26.63 9.21 -6.36
N ALA A 296 26.87 7.93 -6.66
CA ALA A 296 27.84 7.50 -7.67
C ALA A 296 27.26 7.45 -9.10
N THR A 297 26.00 7.04 -9.27
CA THR A 297 25.35 6.90 -10.59
C THR A 297 24.25 7.92 -10.87
N GLY A 298 23.72 8.61 -9.86
CA GLY A 298 22.54 9.47 -9.96
C GLY A 298 21.22 8.69 -10.15
N GLN A 299 21.21 7.37 -9.97
CA GLN A 299 20.00 6.55 -10.14
C GLN A 299 19.14 6.52 -8.88
N ILE A 300 17.83 6.37 -9.08
CA ILE A 300 16.85 6.16 -8.01
C ILE A 300 16.87 4.67 -7.62
N VAL A 301 17.12 4.40 -6.33
CA VAL A 301 17.14 3.05 -5.75
C VAL A 301 16.07 2.96 -4.66
N TYR A 302 15.04 2.14 -4.88
CA TYR A 302 13.96 1.91 -3.91
C TYR A 302 14.42 1.05 -2.73
N THR A 303 13.93 1.38 -1.53
CA THR A 303 14.34 0.74 -0.27
C THR A 303 13.48 -0.45 0.14
N GLY A 304 12.19 -0.42 -0.22
CA GLY A 304 11.19 -1.35 0.32
C GLY A 304 10.86 -1.14 1.81
N LEU A 305 11.19 0.01 2.40
CA LEU A 305 11.04 0.32 3.83
C LEU A 305 10.03 1.48 4.11
N PRO A 306 8.75 1.38 3.69
CA PRO A 306 7.74 2.44 3.84
C PRO A 306 7.59 2.96 5.26
N ALA A 307 7.21 4.22 5.42
CA ALA A 307 6.96 4.82 6.74
C ALA A 307 5.66 4.26 7.36
N HIS A 308 5.65 3.92 8.65
CA HIS A 308 4.43 3.50 9.34
C HIS A 308 3.57 4.69 9.75
N VAL A 309 4.21 5.78 10.17
CA VAL A 309 3.57 7.01 10.64
C VAL A 309 4.15 8.18 9.85
N VAL A 310 3.29 9.07 9.37
CA VAL A 310 3.70 10.26 8.60
C VAL A 310 3.22 11.52 9.31
N SER A 311 4.17 12.28 9.84
CA SER A 311 3.96 13.47 10.67
C SER A 311 4.07 14.74 9.81
N MET A 312 2.98 15.50 9.73
CA MET A 312 2.79 16.66 8.85
C MET A 312 2.43 17.91 9.67
N SER A 313 3.43 18.61 10.17
CA SER A 313 3.26 19.83 10.98
C SER A 313 3.07 21.10 10.13
N PHE A 314 2.27 20.99 9.07
CA PHE A 314 2.09 22.01 8.03
C PHE A 314 0.64 22.11 7.56
N GLY A 315 0.33 23.14 6.79
CA GLY A 315 -0.95 23.21 6.09
C GLY A 315 -1.05 24.29 5.02
N ALA A 316 -2.14 24.21 4.25
CA ALA A 316 -2.51 25.21 3.25
C ALA A 316 -3.62 26.12 3.82
N GLU A 317 -3.23 27.29 4.36
CA GLU A 317 -4.20 28.24 4.92
C GLU A 317 -5.12 28.82 3.83
N GLY A 318 -6.40 29.02 4.18
CA GLY A 318 -7.44 29.46 3.24
C GLY A 318 -7.84 28.42 2.17
N TYR A 319 -7.18 27.26 2.10
CA TYR A 319 -7.40 26.26 1.06
C TYR A 319 -8.47 25.22 1.44
N TYR A 320 -9.72 25.52 1.06
CA TYR A 320 -10.87 24.61 1.21
C TYR A 320 -10.96 23.52 0.13
N GLY A 321 -9.89 23.29 -0.64
CA GLY A 321 -9.85 22.25 -1.67
C GLY A 321 -9.75 20.83 -1.10
N ASN A 322 -10.19 19.87 -1.89
CA ASN A 322 -10.11 18.43 -1.62
C ASN A 322 -8.82 17.81 -2.18
N ASP A 323 -7.79 18.62 -2.41
CA ASP A 323 -6.69 18.26 -3.32
C ASP A 323 -5.58 17.43 -2.67
N LEU A 324 -5.54 17.35 -1.33
CA LEU A 324 -4.73 16.35 -0.61
C LEU A 324 -5.51 15.04 -0.36
N PHE A 325 -6.79 14.95 -0.72
CA PHE A 325 -7.59 13.75 -0.44
C PHE A 325 -7.04 12.50 -1.13
N PRO A 326 -6.69 12.49 -2.44
CA PRO A 326 -6.23 11.25 -3.09
C PRO A 326 -4.90 10.74 -2.51
N ALA A 327 -4.02 11.66 -2.11
CA ALA A 327 -2.75 11.31 -1.46
C ALA A 327 -2.97 10.66 -0.08
N ILE A 328 -3.88 11.21 0.73
CA ILE A 328 -4.29 10.61 2.01
C ILE A 328 -5.04 9.29 1.79
N GLU A 329 -5.91 9.19 0.78
CA GLU A 329 -6.62 7.97 0.40
C GLU A 329 -5.64 6.83 0.09
N ALA A 330 -4.62 7.12 -0.71
CA ALA A 330 -3.58 6.15 -1.04
C ALA A 330 -2.68 5.76 0.15
N MET A 331 -2.38 6.69 1.07
CA MET A 331 -1.66 6.39 2.32
C MET A 331 -2.46 5.46 3.25
N LEU A 332 -3.76 5.75 3.42
CA LEU A 332 -4.65 4.90 4.22
C LEU A 332 -4.83 3.51 3.59
N LEU A 333 -4.96 3.46 2.27
CA LEU A 333 -5.02 2.21 1.49
C LEU A 333 -3.76 1.34 1.65
N THR A 334 -2.60 1.95 1.93
CA THR A 334 -1.31 1.29 2.19
C THR A 334 -1.01 1.07 3.68
N ASN A 335 -2.02 1.19 4.55
CA ASN A 335 -1.92 1.05 6.02
C ASN A 335 -0.93 2.01 6.70
N ILE A 336 -0.65 3.15 6.08
CA ILE A 336 0.20 4.20 6.66
C ILE A 336 -0.68 5.15 7.47
N VAL A 337 -0.20 5.60 8.64
CA VAL A 337 -0.95 6.46 9.56
C VAL A 337 -0.57 7.95 9.38
N PRO A 338 -1.40 8.76 8.68
CA PRO A 338 -1.16 10.21 8.58
C PRO A 338 -1.57 10.97 9.85
N VAL A 339 -0.65 11.77 10.39
CA VAL A 339 -0.85 12.61 11.57
C VAL A 339 -0.49 14.05 11.21
N ALA A 340 -1.37 15.02 11.47
CA ALA A 340 -1.17 16.40 11.04
C ALA A 340 -1.72 17.46 12.01
N ALA A 341 -1.15 18.65 11.96
CA ALA A 341 -1.59 19.79 12.77
C ALA A 341 -2.96 20.32 12.30
N ILE A 342 -3.87 20.64 13.23
CA ILE A 342 -5.20 21.18 12.86
C ILE A 342 -5.18 22.68 12.50
N GLY A 343 -4.10 23.40 12.84
CA GLY A 343 -3.89 24.83 12.54
C GLY A 343 -3.79 25.72 13.80
N ASN A 344 -3.26 26.94 13.61
CA ASN A 344 -3.09 27.95 14.66
C ASN A 344 -4.06 29.15 14.50
N GLY A 345 -5.17 28.97 13.77
CA GLY A 345 -6.17 30.01 13.45
C GLY A 345 -7.31 30.18 14.47
N GLY A 346 -7.31 29.41 15.56
CA GLY A 346 -8.33 29.47 16.63
C GLY A 346 -9.67 28.79 16.32
N PRO A 347 -10.59 28.72 17.31
CA PRO A 347 -11.86 28.01 17.18
C PRO A 347 -12.72 28.52 16.01
N GLY A 348 -13.25 27.58 15.22
CA GLY A 348 -13.99 27.83 13.99
C GLY A 348 -13.14 27.76 12.70
N SER A 349 -11.82 27.65 12.82
CA SER A 349 -10.90 27.41 11.69
C SER A 349 -10.37 25.97 11.69
N THR A 350 -9.89 25.48 10.54
CA THR A 350 -9.11 24.24 10.40
C THR A 350 -8.16 24.32 9.20
N GLY A 351 -7.04 23.58 9.22
CA GLY A 351 -6.11 23.43 8.11
C GLY A 351 -6.18 22.08 7.39
N ASN A 352 -5.91 22.09 6.08
CA ASN A 352 -5.62 20.90 5.26
C ASN A 352 -4.13 20.53 5.46
N PRO A 353 -3.73 19.25 5.69
CA PRO A 353 -4.54 18.02 5.65
C PRO A 353 -5.16 17.60 7.00
N GLY A 354 -4.84 18.25 8.12
CA GLY A 354 -5.32 17.84 9.46
C GLY A 354 -6.85 17.76 9.61
N ASN A 355 -7.60 18.48 8.76
CA ASN A 355 -9.05 18.44 8.72
C ASN A 355 -9.65 17.28 7.91
N ILE A 356 -8.86 16.49 7.17
CA ILE A 356 -9.32 15.34 6.37
C ILE A 356 -9.70 14.16 7.28
N TRP A 357 -10.75 13.42 6.93
CA TRP A 357 -11.16 12.21 7.67
C TRP A 357 -10.11 11.08 7.49
N GLY A 358 -9.72 10.41 8.58
CA GLY A 358 -8.63 9.43 8.57
C GLY A 358 -7.22 10.01 8.75
N VAL A 359 -7.04 11.32 8.61
CA VAL A 359 -5.86 12.02 9.17
C VAL A 359 -6.10 12.26 10.66
N PHE A 360 -5.11 11.96 11.49
CA PHE A 360 -5.14 12.30 12.92
C PHE A 360 -4.81 13.79 13.05
N GLY A 361 -5.85 14.63 13.07
CA GLY A 361 -5.78 16.08 13.18
C GLY A 361 -5.63 16.52 14.63
N VAL A 362 -4.51 17.16 14.96
CA VAL A 362 -4.07 17.35 16.36
C VAL A 362 -4.22 18.79 16.85
N GLY A 363 -4.97 18.98 17.93
CA GLY A 363 -5.09 20.23 18.70
C GLY A 363 -4.01 20.40 19.77
N ALA A 364 -3.80 21.62 20.26
CA ALA A 364 -2.74 21.95 21.22
C ALA A 364 -3.27 22.31 22.62
N THR A 365 -2.70 21.67 23.67
CA THR A 365 -2.95 22.02 25.09
C THR A 365 -1.73 22.59 25.80
N ASP A 366 -1.98 23.35 26.86
CA ASP A 366 -0.97 23.80 27.84
C ASP A 366 -0.69 22.75 28.94
N ILE A 367 0.23 23.07 29.85
CA ILE A 367 0.64 22.21 30.97
C ILE A 367 -0.48 21.95 32.00
N ASN A 368 -1.56 22.73 31.96
CA ASN A 368 -2.73 22.62 32.82
C ASN A 368 -3.91 21.91 32.12
N ASP A 369 -3.68 21.29 30.96
CA ASP A 369 -4.67 20.69 30.07
C ASP A 369 -5.66 21.69 29.44
N ASN A 370 -5.41 23.01 29.47
CA ASN A 370 -6.22 23.97 28.72
C ASN A 370 -5.88 23.91 27.23
N VAL A 371 -6.90 23.86 26.35
CA VAL A 371 -6.71 24.11 24.92
C VAL A 371 -6.15 25.52 24.68
N ALA A 372 -5.14 25.65 23.82
CA ALA A 372 -4.61 26.96 23.45
C ALA A 372 -5.65 27.78 22.67
N SER A 373 -5.73 29.09 22.93
CA SER A 373 -6.73 29.98 22.30
C SER A 373 -6.59 30.06 20.78
N TRP A 374 -5.36 29.94 20.28
CA TRP A 374 -5.03 29.87 18.86
C TRP A 374 -5.16 28.46 18.26
N SER A 375 -5.34 27.39 19.05
CA SER A 375 -5.53 26.04 18.47
C SER A 375 -6.82 26.03 17.63
N SER A 376 -6.70 25.67 16.36
CA SER A 376 -7.83 25.46 15.45
C SER A 376 -8.72 24.29 15.90
N GLY A 377 -9.91 24.18 15.29
CA GLY A 377 -10.92 23.17 15.60
C GLY A 377 -12.33 23.66 15.23
N ALA A 378 -13.11 22.82 14.56
CA ALA A 378 -14.43 23.14 14.04
C ALA A 378 -15.24 21.86 13.73
N VAL A 379 -16.54 22.03 13.45
CA VAL A 379 -17.30 21.04 12.69
C VAL A 379 -16.91 21.20 11.22
N VAL A 380 -16.41 20.13 10.61
CA VAL A 380 -16.03 20.08 9.20
C VAL A 380 -17.18 19.47 8.41
N THR A 381 -17.63 20.18 7.37
CA THR A 381 -18.67 19.71 6.42
C THR A 381 -18.13 19.85 5.01
N TRP A 382 -18.11 18.76 4.23
CA TRP A 382 -17.62 18.79 2.85
C TRP A 382 -18.78 18.82 1.85
N PRO A 383 -18.75 19.71 0.84
CA PRO A 383 -19.85 19.85 -0.12
C PRO A 383 -19.90 18.71 -1.15
N SER A 384 -18.79 18.00 -1.35
CA SER A 384 -18.68 16.84 -2.24
C SER A 384 -17.63 15.87 -1.68
N PRO A 385 -17.98 15.06 -0.66
CA PRO A 385 -17.09 14.04 -0.12
C PRO A 385 -16.90 12.90 -1.13
N PRO A 386 -15.78 12.17 -1.08
CA PRO A 386 -15.58 10.92 -1.82
C PRO A 386 -16.74 9.92 -1.62
N PRO A 387 -17.15 9.18 -2.68
CA PRO A 387 -18.21 8.16 -2.59
C PRO A 387 -17.75 6.87 -1.88
N THR A 388 -16.46 6.77 -1.58
CA THR A 388 -15.77 5.71 -0.83
C THR A 388 -14.60 6.31 -0.10
N TRP A 389 -14.17 5.64 0.96
CA TRP A 389 -12.95 5.98 1.67
C TRP A 389 -12.39 4.70 2.29
N PRO A 390 -11.06 4.45 2.29
CA PRO A 390 -10.51 3.31 3.00
C PRO A 390 -10.89 3.37 4.49
N PHE A 391 -10.64 4.52 5.12
CA PHE A 391 -10.84 4.69 6.55
C PHE A 391 -12.34 4.66 6.95
N PHE A 392 -12.76 3.53 7.53
CA PHE A 392 -14.16 3.17 7.84
C PHE A 392 -15.12 3.05 6.63
N ASP A 393 -14.62 2.64 5.46
CA ASP A 393 -15.36 2.35 4.20
C ASP A 393 -16.17 3.52 3.56
N MET A 394 -16.42 4.61 4.29
CA MET A 394 -17.27 5.73 3.89
C MET A 394 -16.72 7.06 4.40
N TYR A 395 -16.70 8.07 3.53
CA TYR A 395 -16.37 9.43 3.92
C TYR A 395 -17.58 10.12 4.58
N PRO A 396 -17.54 10.51 5.86
CA PRO A 396 -18.65 11.21 6.52
C PRO A 396 -18.79 12.64 5.98
N SER A 397 -20.01 13.02 5.61
CA SER A 397 -20.31 14.36 5.08
C SER A 397 -20.14 15.48 6.10
N THR A 398 -20.21 15.18 7.40
CA THR A 398 -19.94 16.11 8.51
C THR A 398 -19.37 15.37 9.71
N TYR A 399 -18.33 15.93 10.34
CA TYR A 399 -17.65 15.40 11.53
C TYR A 399 -16.95 16.52 12.32
N ILE A 400 -16.35 16.21 13.48
CA ILE A 400 -15.64 17.16 14.33
C ILE A 400 -14.13 17.04 14.13
N LYS A 401 -13.42 18.17 14.19
CA LYS A 401 -11.96 18.26 14.30
C LYS A 401 -11.55 19.28 15.38
N PRO A 402 -10.40 19.13 16.06
CA PRO A 402 -9.42 18.04 15.95
C PRO A 402 -10.00 16.67 16.36
N ASP A 403 -9.30 15.59 16.06
CA ASP A 403 -9.67 14.25 16.53
C ASP A 403 -9.20 14.07 17.97
N VAL A 404 -7.99 14.54 18.30
CA VAL A 404 -7.41 14.54 19.65
C VAL A 404 -6.57 15.80 19.87
N SER A 405 -6.24 16.09 21.13
CA SER A 405 -5.27 17.13 21.47
C SER A 405 -4.04 16.59 22.19
N ALA A 406 -2.92 17.29 22.10
CA ALA A 406 -1.67 16.94 22.74
C ALA A 406 -0.90 18.19 23.21
N PRO A 407 0.14 18.03 24.06
CA PRO A 407 0.99 19.14 24.51
C PRO A 407 1.55 19.97 23.35
N GLY A 408 1.22 21.27 23.31
CA GLY A 408 1.59 22.16 22.20
C GLY A 408 1.93 23.59 22.61
N VAL A 409 2.16 23.86 23.89
CA VAL A 409 2.56 25.19 24.42
C VAL A 409 3.88 25.06 25.16
N SER A 410 4.87 25.90 24.82
CA SER A 410 6.21 25.89 25.42
C SER A 410 6.83 24.48 25.47
N ILE A 411 6.82 23.78 24.33
CA ILE A 411 7.37 22.43 24.16
C ILE A 411 8.85 22.54 23.85
N THR A 412 9.70 22.12 24.79
CA THR A 412 11.16 22.04 24.62
C THR A 412 11.54 20.91 23.68
N SER A 413 12.25 21.23 22.59
CA SER A 413 12.82 20.25 21.67
C SER A 413 14.14 20.75 21.07
N ALA A 414 14.75 19.91 20.23
CA ALA A 414 15.97 20.19 19.48
C ALA A 414 15.80 21.34 18.47
N VAL A 415 16.85 22.14 18.27
CA VAL A 415 17.01 23.06 17.13
C VAL A 415 18.42 22.93 16.53
N PRO A 416 18.64 23.25 15.24
CA PRO A 416 19.91 23.00 14.57
C PRO A 416 21.14 23.58 15.27
N GLY A 417 22.27 22.89 15.18
CA GLY A 417 23.53 23.27 15.83
C GLY A 417 23.67 22.79 17.27
N GLY A 418 22.84 21.83 17.71
CA GLY A 418 22.89 21.26 19.06
C GLY A 418 22.14 22.05 20.15
N GLY A 419 21.30 23.02 19.76
CA GLY A 419 20.53 23.87 20.68
C GLY A 419 19.19 23.25 21.09
N TYR A 420 18.50 23.89 22.05
CA TYR A 420 17.15 23.53 22.47
C TYR A 420 16.29 24.77 22.69
N GLU A 421 15.05 24.74 22.21
CA GLU A 421 14.08 25.83 22.32
C GLU A 421 12.68 25.33 22.68
N ALA A 422 11.94 26.16 23.42
CA ALA A 422 10.56 25.92 23.81
C ALA A 422 9.61 26.64 22.84
N TRP A 423 8.87 25.88 22.02
CA TRP A 423 8.00 26.41 20.98
C TRP A 423 6.52 26.12 21.25
N SER A 424 5.62 26.96 20.73
CA SER A 424 4.17 26.81 20.90
C SER A 424 3.45 26.73 19.55
N GLY A 425 2.73 25.64 19.27
CA GLY A 425 1.95 25.45 18.05
C GLY A 425 1.27 24.08 17.98
N THR A 426 0.25 23.91 17.14
CA THR A 426 -0.30 22.57 16.82
C THR A 426 0.75 21.68 16.15
N SER A 427 1.73 22.29 15.49
CA SER A 427 2.98 21.69 15.00
C SER A 427 3.82 20.97 16.05
N MET A 428 3.75 21.38 17.32
CA MET A 428 4.44 20.71 18.44
C MET A 428 3.55 19.64 19.11
N ALA A 429 2.22 19.75 18.98
CA ALA A 429 1.27 18.74 19.44
C ALA A 429 1.24 17.51 18.50
N THR A 430 1.31 17.74 17.19
CA THR A 430 1.35 16.71 16.13
C THR A 430 2.38 15.60 16.39
N PRO A 431 3.69 15.89 16.58
CA PRO A 431 4.70 14.87 16.81
C PRO A 431 4.52 14.10 18.13
N HIS A 432 3.84 14.64 19.15
CA HIS A 432 3.47 13.86 20.33
C HIS A 432 2.49 12.73 19.98
N VAL A 433 1.52 12.99 19.08
CA VAL A 433 0.60 11.95 18.57
C VAL A 433 1.36 10.98 17.67
N SER A 434 2.23 11.46 16.78
CA SER A 434 3.04 10.61 15.90
C SER A 434 3.91 9.62 16.70
N GLY A 435 4.54 10.08 17.78
CA GLY A 435 5.28 9.20 18.70
C GLY A 435 4.37 8.26 19.49
N ALA A 436 3.22 8.73 19.99
CA ALA A 436 2.27 7.88 20.71
C ALA A 436 1.74 6.73 19.83
N VAL A 437 1.44 7.02 18.56
CA VAL A 437 1.08 6.00 17.55
C VAL A 437 2.22 5.01 17.33
N ALA A 438 3.48 5.46 17.27
CA ALA A 438 4.62 4.55 17.14
C ALA A 438 4.80 3.61 18.35
N LEU A 439 4.54 4.11 19.58
CA LEU A 439 4.49 3.25 20.77
C LEU A 439 3.37 2.20 20.65
N MET A 440 2.18 2.59 20.18
CA MET A 440 1.03 1.69 19.99
C MET A 440 1.30 0.62 18.93
N LEU A 441 1.90 0.99 17.79
CA LEU A 441 2.24 0.05 16.71
C LEU A 441 3.27 -1.00 17.16
N GLN A 442 4.31 -0.60 17.91
CA GLN A 442 5.23 -1.56 18.51
C GLN A 442 4.50 -2.50 19.48
N ALA A 443 3.63 -1.95 20.34
CA ALA A 443 2.90 -2.73 21.34
C ALA A 443 1.83 -3.67 20.76
N ALA A 444 1.31 -3.36 19.57
CA ALA A 444 0.42 -4.24 18.83
C ALA A 444 1.15 -5.30 17.98
N GLY A 445 2.48 -5.17 17.81
CA GLY A 445 3.27 -5.96 16.86
C GLY A 445 3.04 -5.58 15.39
N TRP A 446 2.42 -4.42 15.13
CA TRP A 446 1.99 -3.99 13.79
C TRP A 446 3.12 -3.28 13.03
N LEU A 447 4.17 -4.05 12.75
CA LEU A 447 5.39 -3.59 12.07
C LEU A 447 5.39 -3.89 10.56
N TYR A 448 4.32 -4.49 10.04
CA TYR A 448 4.12 -4.85 8.64
C TYR A 448 2.87 -4.17 8.06
N HIS A 449 2.90 -3.81 6.78
CA HIS A 449 1.85 -3.00 6.14
C HIS A 449 0.70 -3.83 5.54
N ASP A 450 0.81 -5.16 5.57
CA ASP A 450 -0.24 -6.08 5.11
C ASP A 450 -1.22 -6.46 6.24
N ILE A 451 -1.28 -5.65 7.31
CA ILE A 451 -2.19 -5.80 8.45
C ILE A 451 -3.39 -4.87 8.20
N PRO A 452 -4.58 -5.41 7.86
CA PRO A 452 -5.72 -4.61 7.43
C PRO A 452 -6.23 -3.67 8.53
N ASP A 453 -6.71 -2.50 8.09
CA ASP A 453 -7.42 -1.52 8.90
C ASP A 453 -6.59 -0.97 10.09
N THR A 454 -5.26 -1.01 9.96
CA THR A 454 -4.31 -0.54 10.97
C THR A 454 -4.57 0.92 11.39
N PRO A 455 -4.81 1.89 10.47
CA PRO A 455 -5.15 3.26 10.84
C PRO A 455 -6.45 3.36 11.67
N GLU A 456 -7.51 2.63 11.28
CA GLU A 456 -8.79 2.59 12.01
C GLU A 456 -8.63 2.05 13.43
N GLN A 457 -7.93 0.92 13.61
CA GLN A 457 -7.76 0.35 14.95
C GLN A 457 -6.94 1.26 15.86
N ILE A 458 -5.86 1.87 15.34
CA ILE A 458 -5.07 2.87 16.08
C ILE A 458 -5.96 4.07 16.46
N TYR A 459 -6.82 4.55 15.55
CA TYR A 459 -7.74 5.67 15.82
C TYR A 459 -8.75 5.33 16.92
N LEU A 460 -9.40 4.17 16.83
CA LEU A 460 -10.36 3.71 17.85
C LEU A 460 -9.68 3.57 19.23
N MET A 461 -8.46 3.02 19.28
CA MET A 461 -7.72 2.84 20.53
C MET A 461 -7.25 4.16 21.12
N LEU A 462 -6.72 5.09 20.32
CA LEU A 462 -6.26 6.40 20.79
C LEU A 462 -7.44 7.26 21.30
N ASN A 463 -8.56 7.27 20.57
CA ASN A 463 -9.73 8.07 20.93
C ASN A 463 -10.45 7.53 22.17
N SER A 464 -10.56 6.20 22.31
CA SER A 464 -11.18 5.56 23.48
C SER A 464 -10.30 5.59 24.75
N THR A 465 -9.09 6.15 24.67
CA THR A 465 -8.15 6.31 25.79
C THR A 465 -7.71 7.76 26.02
N ALA A 466 -8.18 8.70 25.22
CA ALA A 466 -7.99 10.13 25.45
C ALA A 466 -8.72 10.58 26.73
N ILE A 467 -8.14 11.56 27.44
CA ILE A 467 -8.74 12.17 28.61
C ILE A 467 -9.70 13.27 28.15
N ASP A 468 -11.01 12.99 28.25
CA ASP A 468 -12.11 13.92 27.96
C ASP A 468 -11.97 15.21 28.78
N PHE A 469 -11.97 16.34 28.08
CA PHE A 469 -11.96 17.70 28.62
C PHE A 469 -12.92 18.57 27.80
N GLY A 470 -13.56 19.55 28.44
CA GLY A 470 -14.47 20.46 27.76
C GLY A 470 -15.92 19.99 27.81
N THR A 471 -16.49 19.67 26.65
CA THR A 471 -17.86 19.14 26.52
C THR A 471 -17.82 17.61 26.41
N PRO A 472 -18.50 16.83 27.27
CA PRO A 472 -18.36 15.38 27.30
C PRO A 472 -18.56 14.70 25.94
N GLY A 473 -17.59 13.85 25.55
CA GLY A 473 -17.47 13.27 24.21
C GLY A 473 -16.59 14.10 23.27
N GLN A 474 -16.75 13.94 21.95
CA GLN A 474 -15.93 14.66 20.97
C GLN A 474 -16.38 16.13 20.84
N ASP A 475 -15.49 17.10 21.09
CA ASP A 475 -15.76 18.53 20.91
C ASP A 475 -14.76 19.26 19.99
N THR A 476 -15.13 20.46 19.53
CA THR A 476 -14.35 21.25 18.54
C THR A 476 -13.15 22.00 19.14
N ARG A 477 -12.79 21.70 20.39
CA ARG A 477 -11.63 22.27 21.10
C ARG A 477 -10.61 21.19 21.43
N TYR A 478 -11.06 20.10 22.04
CA TYR A 478 -10.19 19.02 22.51
C TYR A 478 -10.17 17.81 21.56
N GLY A 479 -11.16 17.68 20.68
CA GLY A 479 -11.44 16.41 19.99
C GLY A 479 -12.07 15.43 20.98
N TRP A 480 -11.65 14.17 20.96
CA TRP A 480 -11.99 13.16 21.97
C TRP A 480 -11.33 13.39 23.33
N GLY A 481 -10.45 14.39 23.43
CA GLY A 481 -9.72 14.71 24.66
C GLY A 481 -8.21 14.87 24.41
N ARG A 482 -7.47 15.03 25.51
CA ARG A 482 -6.00 15.04 25.45
C ARG A 482 -5.47 13.59 25.46
N ILE A 483 -4.56 13.24 24.54
CA ILE A 483 -4.03 11.88 24.44
C ILE A 483 -3.38 11.39 25.75
N ASP A 484 -3.41 10.08 25.96
CA ASP A 484 -2.69 9.39 27.02
C ASP A 484 -1.99 8.16 26.42
N ALA A 485 -0.68 8.26 26.20
CA ALA A 485 0.10 7.23 25.54
C ALA A 485 0.12 5.92 26.35
N TYR A 486 0.06 6.01 27.68
CA TYR A 486 0.03 4.82 28.54
C TYR A 486 -1.26 4.02 28.37
N GLU A 487 -2.46 4.63 28.51
CA GLU A 487 -3.69 3.86 28.26
C GLU A 487 -3.80 3.41 26.80
N ALA A 488 -3.40 4.24 25.83
CA ALA A 488 -3.48 3.90 24.41
C ALA A 488 -2.58 2.70 24.05
N VAL A 489 -1.35 2.65 24.56
CA VAL A 489 -0.44 1.50 24.39
C VAL A 489 -0.94 0.29 25.15
N ARG A 490 -1.38 0.46 26.40
CA ARG A 490 -1.94 -0.64 27.20
C ARG A 490 -3.25 -1.18 26.59
N LYS A 491 -3.94 -0.40 25.76
CA LYS A 491 -5.09 -0.82 24.92
C LYS A 491 -4.65 -1.55 23.64
N ALA A 492 -3.55 -1.13 23.01
CA ALA A 492 -2.92 -1.86 21.90
C ALA A 492 -2.42 -3.26 22.34
N MET A 493 -1.77 -3.34 23.52
CA MET A 493 -1.40 -4.60 24.17
C MET A 493 -2.61 -5.50 24.45
N GLU A 494 -3.76 -4.93 24.86
CA GLU A 494 -5.01 -5.69 25.01
C GLU A 494 -5.50 -6.22 23.65
N PHE A 495 -5.52 -5.39 22.61
CA PHE A 495 -6.00 -5.82 21.28
C PHE A 495 -5.17 -6.97 20.70
N ALA A 496 -3.83 -6.90 20.86
CA ALA A 496 -2.89 -7.88 20.29
C ALA A 496 -2.81 -9.22 21.03
N LYS A 497 -3.51 -9.43 22.16
CA LYS A 497 -3.53 -10.75 22.82
C LYS A 497 -4.25 -11.77 21.95
N LYS A 498 -3.56 -12.85 21.58
CA LYS A 498 -4.18 -14.05 20.99
C LYS A 498 -5.15 -14.70 22.00
N SER A 499 -4.70 -14.88 23.25
CA SER A 499 -5.50 -15.43 24.36
C SER A 499 -6.62 -14.50 24.83
N GLY A 500 -7.72 -15.09 25.30
CA GLY A 500 -8.88 -14.37 25.81
C GLY A 500 -10.11 -15.25 25.96
N VAL A 501 -11.27 -14.62 26.10
CA VAL A 501 -12.58 -15.26 26.12
C VAL A 501 -13.49 -14.54 25.14
N GLU A 502 -14.17 -15.29 24.28
CA GLU A 502 -15.20 -14.76 23.39
C GLU A 502 -16.47 -15.60 23.43
N GLY A 503 -17.57 -15.03 22.93
CA GLY A 503 -18.85 -15.72 22.88
C GLY A 503 -19.99 -14.76 22.59
N PHE A 504 -21.21 -15.20 22.93
CA PHE A 504 -22.43 -14.44 22.73
C PHE A 504 -23.24 -14.32 24.02
N VAL A 505 -23.84 -13.15 24.25
CA VAL A 505 -24.84 -12.91 25.29
C VAL A 505 -26.21 -12.93 24.63
N LEU A 506 -26.99 -13.97 24.94
CA LEU A 506 -28.29 -14.27 24.33
C LEU A 506 -29.38 -14.34 25.40
N ASP A 507 -30.61 -13.98 25.02
CA ASP A 507 -31.81 -14.20 25.82
C ASP A 507 -32.09 -15.71 25.96
N SER A 508 -32.22 -16.19 27.20
CA SER A 508 -32.33 -17.61 27.50
C SER A 508 -33.69 -18.25 27.16
N VAL A 509 -34.67 -17.46 26.72
CA VAL A 509 -36.03 -17.90 26.35
C VAL A 509 -36.25 -17.81 24.84
N THR A 510 -35.73 -16.77 24.18
CA THR A 510 -35.90 -16.54 22.74
C THR A 510 -34.70 -16.97 21.90
N GLY A 511 -33.49 -16.96 22.46
CA GLY A 511 -32.23 -17.16 21.73
C GLY A 511 -31.74 -15.93 20.97
N GLU A 512 -32.46 -14.81 21.02
CA GLU A 512 -32.07 -13.55 20.39
C GLU A 512 -30.88 -12.90 21.13
N PRO A 513 -30.00 -12.15 20.44
CA PRO A 513 -28.89 -11.46 21.09
C PRO A 513 -29.36 -10.36 22.03
N ILE A 514 -28.59 -10.12 23.11
CA ILE A 514 -28.79 -9.00 24.03
C ILE A 514 -27.76 -7.90 23.69
N PRO A 515 -28.07 -6.96 22.77
CA PRO A 515 -27.18 -5.87 22.42
C PRO A 515 -26.97 -4.92 23.60
N TRP A 516 -25.80 -4.31 23.69
CA TRP A 516 -25.41 -3.35 24.74
C TRP A 516 -25.43 -3.91 26.18
N ALA A 517 -25.46 -5.24 26.33
CA ALA A 517 -25.02 -5.89 27.55
C ALA A 517 -23.54 -5.56 27.84
N THR A 518 -23.11 -5.79 29.08
CA THR A 518 -21.73 -5.57 29.52
C THR A 518 -21.17 -6.79 30.22
N VAL A 519 -19.88 -7.06 30.01
CA VAL A 519 -19.16 -8.17 30.64
C VAL A 519 -18.01 -7.62 31.49
N THR A 520 -18.13 -7.72 32.80
CA THR A 520 -17.14 -7.25 33.78
C THR A 520 -16.26 -8.41 34.24
N VAL A 521 -14.97 -8.35 33.92
CA VAL A 521 -13.95 -9.29 34.44
C VAL A 521 -13.60 -8.86 35.87
N LEU A 522 -14.06 -9.61 36.87
CA LEU A 522 -14.04 -9.18 38.27
C LEU A 522 -12.62 -9.03 38.83
N GLU A 523 -11.69 -9.90 38.45
CA GLU A 523 -10.32 -9.96 38.99
C GLU A 523 -9.46 -8.75 38.56
N ILE A 524 -9.78 -8.14 37.41
CA ILE A 524 -9.11 -6.94 36.89
C ILE A 524 -10.00 -5.68 36.94
N GLY A 525 -11.25 -5.81 37.42
CA GLY A 525 -12.22 -4.71 37.55
C GLY A 525 -12.58 -4.01 36.24
N ARG A 526 -12.53 -4.72 35.10
CA ARG A 526 -12.71 -4.12 33.75
C ARG A 526 -13.96 -4.62 33.06
N THR A 527 -14.75 -3.68 32.53
CA THR A 527 -16.01 -3.92 31.82
C THR A 527 -15.83 -3.78 30.31
N PHE A 528 -16.31 -4.76 29.56
CA PHE A 528 -16.24 -4.84 28.11
C PHE A 528 -17.65 -4.78 27.51
N PRO A 529 -17.89 -4.02 26.43
CA PRO A 529 -19.20 -3.89 25.81
C PRO A 529 -19.53 -5.10 24.92
N VAL A 530 -20.80 -5.52 24.93
CA VAL A 530 -21.35 -6.51 24.00
C VAL A 530 -21.90 -5.80 22.76
N ASN A 531 -21.57 -6.29 21.57
CA ASN A 531 -21.95 -5.63 20.31
C ASN A 531 -23.43 -5.85 19.93
N ALA A 532 -23.85 -5.23 18.83
CA ALA A 532 -25.24 -5.30 18.35
C ALA A 532 -25.73 -6.72 17.98
N SER A 533 -24.80 -7.65 17.72
CA SER A 533 -25.07 -9.07 17.44
C SER A 533 -24.97 -9.95 18.69
N GLY A 534 -24.87 -9.36 19.88
CA GLY A 534 -24.68 -10.08 21.14
C GLY A 534 -23.27 -10.63 21.35
N TYR A 535 -22.33 -10.42 20.42
CA TYR A 535 -20.97 -10.97 20.51
C TYR A 535 -20.07 -10.09 21.41
N TYR A 536 -19.15 -10.77 22.11
CA TYR A 536 -18.09 -10.15 22.89
C TYR A 536 -16.76 -10.88 22.68
N ARG A 537 -15.65 -10.13 22.77
CA ARG A 537 -14.28 -10.65 22.91
C ARG A 537 -13.55 -9.88 24.01
N ILE A 538 -12.97 -10.62 24.94
CA ILE A 538 -12.26 -10.11 26.12
C ILE A 538 -10.83 -10.67 26.05
N PRO A 539 -9.84 -9.89 25.59
CA PRO A 539 -8.45 -10.32 25.62
C PRO A 539 -7.95 -10.43 27.07
N LEU A 540 -7.40 -11.59 27.42
CA LEU A 540 -6.93 -11.93 28.77
C LEU A 540 -5.64 -12.73 28.68
N ASP A 541 -4.83 -12.65 29.73
CA ASP A 541 -3.66 -13.52 29.90
C ASP A 541 -4.12 -14.93 30.34
N PRO A 542 -3.27 -15.96 30.26
CA PRO A 542 -3.59 -17.27 30.83
C PRO A 542 -3.84 -17.18 32.35
N GLY A 543 -5.00 -17.67 32.81
CA GLY A 543 -5.46 -17.56 34.19
C GLY A 543 -6.95 -17.87 34.34
N THR A 544 -7.41 -18.00 35.59
CA THR A 544 -8.84 -18.18 35.91
C THR A 544 -9.48 -16.83 36.21
N TYR A 545 -10.61 -16.54 35.56
CA TYR A 545 -11.34 -15.27 35.69
C TYR A 545 -12.84 -15.51 35.93
N THR A 546 -13.53 -14.51 36.46
CA THR A 546 -14.97 -14.50 36.70
C THR A 546 -15.59 -13.36 35.91
N LEU A 547 -16.41 -13.72 34.93
CA LEU A 547 -17.13 -12.80 34.06
C LEU A 547 -18.53 -12.54 34.63
N LEU A 548 -18.75 -11.32 35.11
CA LEU A 548 -20.07 -10.79 35.49
C LEU A 548 -20.74 -10.20 34.26
N PHE A 549 -21.86 -10.78 33.83
CA PHE A 549 -22.68 -10.28 32.72
C PHE A 549 -23.85 -9.47 33.27
N GLU A 550 -24.08 -8.28 32.73
CA GLU A 550 -25.13 -7.36 33.15
C GLU A 550 -25.83 -6.75 31.91
N ALA A 551 -27.17 -6.63 31.96
CA ALA A 551 -27.97 -5.95 30.95
C ALA A 551 -29.26 -5.42 31.56
N TRP A 552 -29.77 -4.28 31.06
CA TRP A 552 -31.00 -3.69 31.59
C TRP A 552 -32.22 -4.59 31.31
N GLY A 553 -32.96 -4.92 32.36
CA GLY A 553 -34.13 -5.83 32.28
C GLY A 553 -33.82 -7.31 32.48
N TYR A 554 -32.54 -7.69 32.60
CA TYR A 554 -32.09 -9.07 32.81
C TYR A 554 -31.53 -9.28 34.22
N GLU A 555 -31.48 -10.53 34.67
CA GLU A 555 -30.73 -10.92 35.88
C GLU A 555 -29.25 -11.08 35.55
N SER A 556 -28.36 -10.56 36.42
CA SER A 556 -26.92 -10.63 36.22
C SER A 556 -26.37 -12.03 36.54
N ILE A 557 -25.48 -12.54 35.69
CA ILE A 557 -24.88 -13.88 35.86
C ILE A 557 -23.36 -13.81 35.99
N ASN A 558 -22.78 -14.69 36.80
CA ASN A 558 -21.33 -14.88 36.90
C ASN A 558 -20.94 -16.19 36.21
N VAL A 559 -19.94 -16.14 35.32
CA VAL A 559 -19.34 -17.33 34.69
C VAL A 559 -17.85 -17.34 34.99
N THR A 560 -17.37 -18.36 35.69
CA THR A 560 -15.94 -18.60 35.85
C THR A 560 -15.39 -19.31 34.62
N VAL A 561 -14.29 -18.79 34.08
CA VAL A 561 -13.64 -19.23 32.84
C VAL A 561 -12.14 -19.41 33.10
N GLU A 562 -11.55 -20.46 32.54
CA GLU A 562 -10.12 -20.69 32.56
C GLU A 562 -9.56 -20.35 31.18
N VAL A 563 -8.82 -19.25 31.10
CA VAL A 563 -8.06 -18.87 29.91
C VAL A 563 -6.77 -19.66 29.96
N VAL A 564 -6.59 -20.54 28.99
CA VAL A 564 -5.29 -21.18 28.71
C VAL A 564 -4.74 -20.63 27.40
N LEU A 565 -3.44 -20.80 27.21
CA LEU A 565 -2.79 -20.68 25.91
C LEU A 565 -1.93 -21.93 25.76
N LEU A 566 -2.34 -22.85 24.90
CA LEU A 566 -1.66 -24.13 24.74
C LEU A 566 -0.37 -23.92 23.95
N ASN A 567 0.77 -24.24 24.56
CA ASN A 567 2.04 -24.34 23.86
C ASN A 567 1.89 -25.22 22.61
N GLY A 568 2.54 -24.81 21.51
CA GLY A 568 2.87 -25.71 20.43
C GLY A 568 4.14 -26.51 20.72
N THR A 569 4.50 -27.35 19.76
CA THR A 569 5.69 -28.20 19.79
C THR A 569 6.44 -28.08 18.47
N ILE A 570 7.71 -27.69 18.52
CA ILE A 570 8.62 -27.78 17.38
C ILE A 570 9.40 -29.09 17.51
N THR A 571 9.44 -29.88 16.45
CA THR A 571 10.13 -31.18 16.43
C THR A 571 10.81 -31.40 15.09
N GLY A 572 11.76 -32.33 15.02
CA GLY A 572 12.34 -32.77 13.76
C GLY A 572 13.66 -33.51 13.93
N LEU A 573 14.44 -33.53 12.86
CA LEU A 573 15.68 -34.29 12.71
C LEU A 573 16.86 -33.36 12.41
N VAL A 574 17.99 -33.54 13.10
CA VAL A 574 19.29 -32.99 12.69
C VAL A 574 20.17 -34.12 12.13
N TYR A 575 20.70 -33.94 10.93
CA TYR A 575 21.44 -34.97 10.20
C TYR A 575 22.60 -34.39 9.40
N ASN A 576 23.58 -35.24 9.07
CA ASN A 576 24.70 -34.91 8.21
C ASN A 576 24.17 -34.84 6.77
N ALA A 577 24.19 -33.66 6.16
CA ALA A 577 23.58 -33.45 4.85
C ALA A 577 24.32 -34.13 3.68
N LEU A 578 25.53 -34.68 3.90
CA LEU A 578 26.28 -35.42 2.89
C LEU A 578 26.02 -36.94 2.95
N THR A 579 25.83 -37.49 4.16
CA THR A 579 25.66 -38.95 4.35
C THR A 579 24.22 -39.36 4.70
N ASN A 580 23.39 -38.40 5.12
CA ASN A 580 22.09 -38.61 5.77
C ASN A 580 22.16 -39.39 7.10
N ASP A 581 23.35 -39.51 7.71
CA ASP A 581 23.48 -40.06 9.07
C ASP A 581 22.91 -39.06 10.11
N PRO A 582 22.17 -39.51 11.12
CA PRO A 582 21.67 -38.63 12.18
C PRO A 582 22.82 -38.05 13.03
N ILE A 583 22.73 -36.76 13.37
CA ILE A 583 23.69 -36.10 14.27
C ILE A 583 23.11 -36.11 15.68
N ALA A 584 23.63 -37.00 16.52
CA ALA A 584 23.29 -37.09 17.93
C ALA A 584 24.05 -36.02 18.77
N GLY A 585 23.37 -35.42 19.75
CA GLY A 585 23.96 -34.38 20.60
C GLY A 585 24.22 -33.04 19.91
N ALA A 586 23.55 -32.76 18.79
CA ALA A 586 23.45 -31.40 18.27
C ALA A 586 22.59 -30.56 19.22
N ASN A 587 22.99 -29.31 19.44
CA ASN A 587 22.16 -28.33 20.14
C ASN A 587 21.17 -27.75 19.13
N VAL A 588 19.88 -27.71 19.49
CA VAL A 588 18.88 -26.93 18.76
C VAL A 588 18.31 -25.89 19.71
N THR A 589 18.53 -24.62 19.40
CA THR A 589 18.19 -23.48 20.25
C THR A 589 17.08 -22.64 19.64
N VAL A 590 16.02 -22.39 20.40
CA VAL A 590 15.01 -21.37 20.11
C VAL A 590 15.55 -20.03 20.62
N LEU A 591 16.03 -19.17 19.71
CA LEU A 591 16.89 -18.03 20.06
C LEU A 591 16.17 -16.99 20.92
N GLU A 592 14.93 -16.64 20.60
CA GLU A 592 14.16 -15.60 21.30
C GLU A 592 13.76 -16.01 22.73
N LEU A 593 13.69 -17.32 23.00
CA LEU A 593 13.39 -17.88 24.33
C LEU A 593 14.67 -18.30 25.08
N ASN A 594 15.82 -18.35 24.40
CA ASN A 594 17.07 -18.94 24.89
C ASN A 594 16.88 -20.37 25.46
N ILE A 595 16.06 -21.18 24.79
CA ILE A 595 15.79 -22.58 25.15
C ILE A 595 16.54 -23.50 24.18
N THR A 596 17.53 -24.24 24.68
CA THR A 596 18.26 -25.26 23.92
C THR A 596 17.76 -26.66 24.29
N THR A 597 17.39 -27.45 23.29
CA THR A 597 17.21 -28.90 23.37
C THR A 597 18.38 -29.62 22.69
N GLN A 598 18.53 -30.93 22.92
CA GLN A 598 19.60 -31.74 22.29
C GLN A 598 19.03 -32.93 21.55
N THR A 599 19.63 -33.28 20.43
CA THR A 599 19.18 -34.40 19.60
C THR A 599 19.49 -35.77 20.20
N GLY A 600 18.53 -36.68 20.04
CA GLY A 600 18.65 -38.09 20.40
C GLY A 600 19.68 -38.86 19.56
N ALA A 601 19.88 -40.13 19.89
CA ALA A 601 20.81 -41.02 19.17
C ALA A 601 20.38 -41.30 17.71
N ASP A 602 19.13 -41.00 17.38
CA ASP A 602 18.53 -41.04 16.04
C ASP A 602 18.44 -39.64 15.39
N GLY A 603 19.07 -38.62 15.98
CA GLY A 603 19.09 -37.24 15.49
C GLY A 603 17.81 -36.45 15.77
N THR A 604 16.79 -37.06 16.40
CA THR A 604 15.50 -36.39 16.62
C THR A 604 15.54 -35.39 17.77
N TYR A 605 14.73 -34.34 17.71
CA TYR A 605 14.54 -33.38 18.81
C TYR A 605 13.08 -32.96 18.96
N GLU A 606 12.78 -32.42 20.14
CA GLU A 606 11.50 -31.81 20.48
C GLU A 606 11.74 -30.62 21.42
N VAL A 607 10.99 -29.53 21.23
CA VAL A 607 10.92 -28.39 22.14
C VAL A 607 9.50 -27.81 22.15
N SER A 608 8.91 -27.67 23.33
CA SER A 608 7.61 -27.02 23.50
C SER A 608 7.79 -25.52 23.69
N VAL A 609 7.01 -24.72 22.98
CA VAL A 609 7.08 -23.25 22.98
C VAL A 609 5.67 -22.64 23.06
N PRO A 610 5.50 -21.45 23.65
CA PRO A 610 4.26 -20.69 23.51
C PRO A 610 3.94 -20.41 22.02
N PRO A 611 2.69 -20.08 21.66
CA PRO A 611 2.38 -19.60 20.32
C PRO A 611 3.12 -18.30 19.97
N GLY A 612 3.84 -18.29 18.86
CA GLY A 612 4.74 -17.20 18.47
C GLY A 612 5.59 -17.52 17.23
N THR A 613 6.35 -16.53 16.78
CA THR A 613 7.33 -16.68 15.69
C THR A 613 8.73 -16.75 16.28
N TYR A 614 9.52 -17.73 15.86
CA TYR A 614 10.81 -18.07 16.46
C TYR A 614 11.88 -18.40 15.42
N THR A 615 13.13 -18.08 15.75
CA THR A 615 14.32 -18.50 15.01
C THR A 615 14.93 -19.69 15.72
N LEU A 616 14.97 -20.85 15.07
CA LEU A 616 15.74 -22.00 15.52
C LEU A 616 17.14 -21.96 14.93
N GLU A 617 18.14 -22.23 15.76
CA GLU A 617 19.53 -22.49 15.35
C GLU A 617 19.91 -23.93 15.72
N ALA A 618 20.41 -24.71 14.76
CA ALA A 618 21.00 -26.03 15.00
C ALA A 618 22.52 -25.98 14.87
N VAL A 619 23.23 -26.42 15.91
CA VAL A 619 24.70 -26.38 16.02
C VAL A 619 25.26 -27.75 16.44
N ALA A 620 26.24 -28.26 15.69
CA ALA A 620 26.94 -29.49 16.02
C ALA A 620 28.47 -29.33 15.86
N SER A 621 29.24 -30.01 16.71
CA SER A 621 30.70 -29.90 16.70
C SER A 621 31.30 -30.47 15.40
N GLY A 622 32.06 -29.66 14.68
CA GLY A 622 32.65 -30.02 13.37
C GLY A 622 31.75 -29.73 12.17
N TYR A 623 30.57 -29.16 12.38
CA TYR A 623 29.62 -28.74 11.35
C TYR A 623 29.41 -27.22 11.35
N GLN A 624 28.95 -26.67 10.23
CA GLN A 624 28.39 -25.32 10.18
C GLN A 624 27.03 -25.28 10.93
N PRO A 625 26.69 -24.17 11.60
CA PRO A 625 25.32 -23.91 12.04
C PRO A 625 24.34 -23.84 10.87
N ALA A 626 23.06 -24.07 11.17
CA ALA A 626 21.96 -23.75 10.27
C ALA A 626 20.81 -23.10 11.06
N THR A 627 20.12 -22.13 10.45
CA THR A 627 19.00 -21.42 11.08
C THR A 627 17.73 -21.50 10.25
N GLN A 628 16.58 -21.60 10.91
CA GLN A 628 15.27 -21.56 10.25
C GLN A 628 14.26 -20.77 11.10
N LEU A 629 13.53 -19.86 10.45
CA LEU A 629 12.40 -19.16 11.05
C LEU A 629 11.15 -20.06 11.00
N VAL A 630 10.39 -20.11 12.09
CA VAL A 630 9.14 -20.86 12.22
C VAL A 630 8.06 -19.96 12.83
N SER A 631 6.80 -20.17 12.46
CA SER A 631 5.64 -19.71 13.24
C SER A 631 5.00 -20.92 13.88
N VAL A 632 4.54 -20.79 15.12
CA VAL A 632 3.86 -21.83 15.89
C VAL A 632 2.58 -21.23 16.46
N ASP A 633 1.44 -21.82 16.13
CA ASP A 633 0.14 -21.45 16.71
C ASP A 633 -0.28 -22.39 17.86
N GLU A 634 -1.45 -22.11 18.45
CA GLU A 634 -1.93 -22.80 19.65
C GLU A 634 -2.10 -24.32 19.46
N ALA A 635 -1.41 -25.10 20.30
CA ALA A 635 -1.32 -26.56 20.23
C ALA A 635 -0.80 -27.13 18.88
N GLU A 636 -0.16 -26.31 18.04
CA GLU A 636 0.39 -26.74 16.75
C GLU A 636 1.64 -27.61 16.93
N VAL A 637 1.81 -28.63 16.08
CA VAL A 637 3.06 -29.40 15.99
C VAL A 637 3.75 -29.08 14.66
N VAL A 638 4.86 -28.34 14.71
CA VAL A 638 5.59 -27.88 13.53
C VAL A 638 6.87 -28.69 13.35
N ILE A 639 7.10 -29.19 12.13
CA ILE A 639 8.25 -30.04 11.81
C ILE A 639 9.34 -29.21 11.12
N VAL A 640 10.52 -29.14 11.74
CA VAL A 640 11.68 -28.37 11.32
C VAL A 640 12.90 -29.30 11.28
N ASN A 641 13.51 -29.50 10.11
CA ASN A 641 14.60 -30.46 9.92
C ASN A 641 15.87 -29.76 9.45
N PHE A 642 17.01 -30.08 10.07
CA PHE A 642 18.30 -29.45 9.80
C PHE A 642 19.31 -30.44 9.19
N GLY A 643 19.62 -30.25 7.92
CA GLY A 643 20.81 -30.85 7.30
C GLY A 643 22.04 -29.98 7.57
N LEU A 644 23.02 -30.48 8.32
CA LEU A 644 24.26 -29.75 8.63
C LEU A 644 25.44 -30.26 7.79
N TYR A 645 26.33 -29.34 7.40
CA TYR A 645 27.54 -29.64 6.61
C TYR A 645 28.81 -29.61 7.46
N PRO A 646 29.73 -30.58 7.27
CA PRO A 646 31.06 -30.49 7.86
C PRO A 646 31.80 -29.20 7.46
N LEU A 647 32.59 -28.63 8.36
CA LEU A 647 33.30 -27.35 8.14
C LEU A 647 34.32 -27.41 6.98
N GLY A 648 34.30 -26.40 6.11
CA GLY A 648 35.31 -26.17 5.08
C GLY A 648 34.90 -25.11 4.05
N ASN A 649 35.56 -25.12 2.89
CA ASN A 649 35.20 -24.34 1.69
C ASN A 649 35.08 -25.28 0.48
N GLY A 650 34.18 -24.95 -0.44
CA GLY A 650 34.08 -25.57 -1.76
C GLY A 650 33.97 -24.51 -2.86
N THR A 651 33.49 -24.97 -4.02
CA THR A 651 33.34 -24.17 -5.24
C THR A 651 31.99 -24.44 -5.88
N ILE A 652 31.31 -23.38 -6.32
CA ILE A 652 30.17 -23.45 -7.26
C ILE A 652 30.70 -22.96 -8.60
N ALA A 653 30.55 -23.77 -9.65
CA ALA A 653 30.99 -23.43 -11.00
C ALA A 653 29.94 -23.88 -12.03
N GLY A 654 30.05 -23.39 -13.26
CA GLY A 654 29.15 -23.81 -14.33
C GLY A 654 29.17 -22.84 -15.49
N HIS A 655 28.18 -22.95 -16.36
CA HIS A 655 27.98 -22.07 -17.50
C HIS A 655 26.59 -21.44 -17.46
N VAL A 656 26.46 -20.26 -18.08
CA VAL A 656 25.16 -19.65 -18.35
C VAL A 656 24.91 -19.66 -19.85
N TYR A 657 23.82 -20.30 -20.26
CA TYR A 657 23.38 -20.44 -21.65
C TYR A 657 22.05 -19.71 -21.89
N ASP A 658 21.81 -19.29 -23.13
CA ASP A 658 20.48 -18.95 -23.63
C ASP A 658 19.69 -20.25 -23.83
N ALA A 659 18.53 -20.37 -23.20
CA ALA A 659 17.75 -21.62 -23.17
C ALA A 659 17.06 -22.00 -24.49
N VAL A 660 17.10 -21.14 -25.51
CA VAL A 660 16.42 -21.33 -26.81
C VAL A 660 17.42 -21.64 -27.92
N THR A 661 18.59 -21.02 -27.88
CA THR A 661 19.69 -21.16 -28.85
C THR A 661 20.78 -22.11 -28.37
N ASN A 662 20.89 -22.34 -27.06
CA ASN A 662 21.98 -23.07 -26.40
C ASN A 662 23.37 -22.42 -26.59
N GLU A 663 23.43 -21.14 -26.97
CA GLU A 663 24.66 -20.36 -27.04
C GLU A 663 25.04 -19.81 -25.66
N PRO A 664 26.34 -19.64 -25.35
CA PRO A 664 26.79 -19.12 -24.05
C PRO A 664 26.51 -17.62 -23.89
N ILE A 665 26.05 -17.22 -22.70
CA ILE A 665 25.80 -15.83 -22.34
C ILE A 665 27.04 -15.26 -21.62
N VAL A 666 27.77 -14.38 -22.30
CA VAL A 666 28.87 -13.58 -21.73
C VAL A 666 28.34 -12.43 -20.86
N ASP A 667 29.10 -12.03 -19.83
CA ASP A 667 28.77 -10.98 -18.86
C ASP A 667 27.39 -11.14 -18.20
N ALA A 668 26.95 -12.38 -17.92
CA ALA A 668 25.84 -12.65 -17.01
C ALA A 668 26.35 -12.56 -15.57
N LEU A 669 25.59 -11.90 -14.69
CA LEU A 669 25.91 -11.83 -13.26
C LEU A 669 25.50 -13.16 -12.61
N VAL A 670 26.42 -13.79 -11.88
CA VAL A 670 26.13 -14.99 -11.08
C VAL A 670 26.57 -14.76 -9.64
N TRP A 671 25.68 -15.00 -8.67
CA TRP A 671 25.95 -14.69 -7.26
C TRP A 671 25.23 -15.60 -6.28
N THR A 672 25.71 -15.58 -5.04
CA THR A 672 25.01 -16.10 -3.86
C THR A 672 25.32 -15.22 -2.64
N TYR A 673 24.77 -15.55 -1.47
CA TYR A 673 25.03 -14.83 -0.22
C TYR A 673 25.74 -15.76 0.78
N VAL A 674 26.80 -15.26 1.39
CA VAL A 674 27.52 -15.89 2.50
C VAL A 674 27.40 -14.95 3.69
N ASP A 675 26.74 -15.39 4.76
CA ASP A 675 26.48 -14.59 5.97
C ASP A 675 25.90 -13.19 5.66
N GLY A 676 24.91 -13.15 4.75
CA GLY A 676 24.28 -11.93 4.24
C GLY A 676 25.11 -11.10 3.26
N THR A 677 26.40 -11.42 3.07
CA THR A 677 27.29 -10.71 2.15
C THR A 677 27.23 -11.35 0.74
N PRO A 678 26.98 -10.59 -0.34
CA PRO A 678 26.95 -11.13 -1.69
C PRO A 678 28.35 -11.54 -2.18
N VAL A 679 28.50 -12.80 -2.58
CA VAL A 679 29.67 -13.32 -3.29
C VAL A 679 29.28 -13.54 -4.74
N TYR A 680 29.90 -12.82 -5.66
CA TYR A 680 29.47 -12.73 -7.06
C TYR A 680 30.63 -12.78 -8.05
N THR A 681 30.30 -13.09 -9.30
CA THR A 681 31.20 -13.11 -10.45
C THR A 681 30.41 -12.81 -11.73
N TYR A 682 31.11 -12.67 -12.85
CA TYR A 682 30.51 -12.56 -14.18
C TYR A 682 30.98 -13.69 -15.08
N THR A 683 30.13 -14.14 -16.00
CA THR A 683 30.49 -15.16 -16.97
C THR A 683 31.48 -14.67 -18.02
N ASP A 684 32.42 -15.54 -18.39
CA ASP A 684 33.38 -15.27 -19.46
C ASP A 684 32.77 -15.39 -20.87
N SER A 685 33.60 -15.25 -21.90
CA SER A 685 33.18 -15.37 -23.31
C SER A 685 32.72 -16.78 -23.73
N GLY A 686 32.97 -17.81 -22.92
CA GLY A 686 32.42 -19.15 -23.06
C GLY A 686 31.19 -19.40 -22.17
N GLY A 687 30.71 -18.37 -21.47
CA GLY A 687 29.61 -18.45 -20.51
C GLY A 687 30.00 -19.03 -19.16
N TYR A 688 31.28 -19.35 -18.93
CA TYR A 688 31.75 -20.03 -17.71
C TYR A 688 31.88 -19.09 -16.52
N TYR A 689 31.59 -19.59 -15.32
CA TYR A 689 31.77 -18.88 -14.05
C TYR A 689 32.28 -19.80 -12.92
N GLU A 690 32.88 -19.18 -11.90
CA GLU A 690 33.35 -19.85 -10.67
C GLU A 690 33.16 -18.93 -9.44
N LEU A 691 32.67 -19.50 -8.34
CA LEU A 691 32.50 -18.87 -7.02
C LEU A 691 33.08 -19.81 -5.95
N SER A 692 33.99 -19.34 -5.10
CA SER A 692 34.38 -20.10 -3.90
C SER A 692 33.58 -19.62 -2.69
N VAL A 693 33.01 -20.57 -1.96
CA VAL A 693 32.14 -20.34 -0.81
C VAL A 693 32.52 -21.30 0.34
N PRO A 694 32.13 -21.02 1.59
CA PRO A 694 32.13 -22.03 2.65
C PRO A 694 31.32 -23.27 2.27
N SER A 695 31.47 -24.35 3.03
CA SER A 695 30.55 -25.48 2.96
C SER A 695 29.16 -25.07 3.45
N GLY A 696 28.09 -25.45 2.75
CA GLY A 696 26.74 -25.00 3.08
C GLY A 696 25.71 -25.27 1.98
N THR A 697 24.45 -24.92 2.26
CA THR A 697 23.38 -24.84 1.25
C THR A 697 23.19 -23.39 0.84
N TYR A 698 23.20 -23.14 -0.46
CA TYR A 698 23.11 -21.81 -1.06
C TYR A 698 21.91 -21.72 -2.03
N THR A 699 21.36 -20.52 -2.17
CA THR A 699 20.63 -20.15 -3.39
C THR A 699 21.58 -19.41 -4.31
N VAL A 700 21.79 -19.94 -5.50
CA VAL A 700 22.65 -19.35 -6.53
C VAL A 700 21.74 -18.70 -7.56
N TYR A 701 22.00 -17.44 -7.87
CA TYR A 701 21.21 -16.63 -8.80
C TYR A 701 22.05 -16.35 -10.05
N ALA A 702 21.42 -16.37 -11.22
CA ALA A 702 22.01 -15.92 -12.48
C ALA A 702 21.06 -14.95 -13.20
N TRP A 703 21.62 -13.84 -13.68
CA TRP A 703 20.85 -12.79 -14.33
C TRP A 703 21.58 -12.16 -15.53
N LYS A 704 20.80 -11.85 -16.56
CA LYS A 704 21.20 -11.05 -17.72
C LYS A 704 20.01 -10.18 -18.17
N PRO A 705 20.21 -8.88 -18.51
CA PRO A 705 19.17 -8.08 -19.14
C PRO A 705 18.56 -8.77 -20.38
N GLY A 706 17.22 -8.82 -20.44
CA GLY A 706 16.46 -9.51 -21.51
C GLY A 706 16.05 -10.95 -21.18
N TYR A 707 16.52 -11.51 -20.08
CA TYR A 707 16.25 -12.88 -19.66
C TYR A 707 15.51 -12.93 -18.31
N VAL A 708 14.76 -14.01 -18.09
CA VAL A 708 14.21 -14.33 -16.77
C VAL A 708 15.38 -14.58 -15.82
N GLN A 709 15.38 -13.94 -14.65
CA GLN A 709 16.34 -14.27 -13.59
C GLN A 709 16.13 -15.72 -13.18
N ALA A 710 17.16 -16.53 -13.28
CA ALA A 710 17.13 -17.90 -12.77
C ALA A 710 17.75 -17.96 -11.37
N SER A 711 17.24 -18.88 -10.56
CA SER A 711 17.89 -19.26 -9.31
C SER A 711 17.80 -20.77 -9.13
N VAL A 712 18.88 -21.37 -8.65
CA VAL A 712 18.89 -22.74 -8.13
C VAL A 712 18.99 -22.61 -6.61
N GLU A 713 17.90 -22.95 -5.95
CA GLU A 713 17.84 -23.09 -4.49
C GLU A 713 18.38 -24.48 -4.09
N GLY A 714 18.86 -24.62 -2.86
CA GLY A 714 19.33 -25.92 -2.37
C GLY A 714 20.71 -26.34 -2.89
N VAL A 715 21.50 -25.43 -3.48
CA VAL A 715 22.86 -25.72 -3.99
C VAL A 715 23.76 -26.09 -2.81
N THR A 716 23.93 -27.38 -2.66
CA THR A 716 24.65 -28.05 -1.57
C THR A 716 26.12 -28.14 -1.92
N VAL A 717 26.99 -27.51 -1.14
CA VAL A 717 28.46 -27.44 -1.36
C VAL A 717 29.19 -28.10 -0.21
N ALA A 718 29.87 -29.22 -0.45
CA ALA A 718 30.74 -29.85 0.53
C ALA A 718 32.15 -29.22 0.58
N PRO A 719 32.93 -29.42 1.67
CA PRO A 719 34.34 -29.10 1.69
C PRO A 719 35.13 -29.77 0.55
N LEU A 720 35.91 -28.97 -0.18
CA LEU A 720 36.75 -29.37 -1.33
C LEU A 720 35.98 -29.92 -2.54
N GLU A 721 34.66 -29.73 -2.59
CA GLU A 721 33.82 -30.10 -3.73
C GLU A 721 33.69 -28.95 -4.74
N THR A 722 33.61 -29.29 -6.04
CA THR A 722 33.15 -28.39 -7.09
C THR A 722 31.77 -28.82 -7.55
N VAL A 723 30.75 -28.05 -7.19
CA VAL A 723 29.35 -28.27 -7.55
C VAL A 723 29.09 -27.59 -8.88
N VAL A 724 28.61 -28.36 -9.87
CA VAL A 724 28.30 -27.82 -11.20
C VAL A 724 26.84 -27.37 -11.24
N VAL A 725 26.62 -26.07 -11.47
CA VAL A 725 25.31 -25.44 -11.59
C VAL A 725 25.25 -24.67 -12.91
N ASP A 726 24.91 -25.36 -13.99
CA ASP A 726 24.66 -24.73 -15.28
C ASP A 726 23.27 -24.06 -15.31
N PHE A 727 23.22 -22.81 -15.74
CA PHE A 727 21.98 -22.04 -15.90
C PHE A 727 21.57 -21.97 -17.37
N TYR A 728 20.30 -22.27 -17.64
CA TYR A 728 19.67 -22.04 -18.95
C TYR A 728 18.68 -20.89 -18.78
N LEU A 729 19.15 -19.67 -19.01
CA LEU A 729 18.32 -18.48 -18.88
C LEU A 729 17.30 -18.46 -20.01
N GLN A 730 16.01 -18.46 -19.65
CA GLN A 730 14.92 -18.27 -20.61
C GLN A 730 14.93 -16.81 -21.09
N PRO A 731 15.08 -16.53 -22.40
CA PRO A 731 14.77 -15.21 -22.94
C PRO A 731 13.31 -14.92 -22.63
N ILE A 732 12.98 -13.75 -22.09
CA ILE A 732 11.60 -13.46 -21.63
C ILE A 732 10.64 -13.53 -22.83
N PRO A 733 9.73 -14.53 -22.92
CA PRO A 733 8.68 -14.53 -23.92
C PRO A 733 7.60 -13.54 -23.47
N PRO A 734 6.87 -12.87 -24.38
CA PRO A 734 5.65 -12.20 -24.00
C PRO A 734 4.65 -13.27 -23.50
N THR A 735 4.18 -13.16 -22.27
CA THR A 735 3.16 -14.04 -21.69
C THR A 735 1.89 -13.99 -22.54
N VAL A 736 1.15 -15.08 -22.69
CA VAL A 736 -0.11 -15.09 -23.46
C VAL A 736 -1.25 -15.69 -22.63
N VAL A 737 -2.29 -14.89 -22.36
CA VAL A 737 -3.50 -15.34 -21.65
C VAL A 737 -4.65 -15.44 -22.62
N VAL A 738 -5.20 -16.66 -22.78
CA VAL A 738 -6.21 -17.02 -23.77
C VAL A 738 -7.58 -17.18 -23.09
N LEU A 739 -8.48 -16.27 -23.41
CA LEU A 739 -9.81 -16.13 -22.81
C LEU A 739 -10.85 -16.71 -23.77
N ALA A 740 -11.22 -17.97 -23.56
CA ALA A 740 -11.80 -18.83 -24.60
C ALA A 740 -12.79 -19.85 -24.03
N ASN A 741 -14.06 -19.46 -23.94
CA ASN A 741 -15.13 -20.35 -23.53
C ASN A 741 -15.49 -21.36 -24.64
N VAL A 742 -15.39 -22.65 -24.31
CA VAL A 742 -15.70 -23.77 -25.20
C VAL A 742 -16.98 -24.44 -24.70
N ASP A 743 -17.95 -24.64 -25.61
CA ASP A 743 -19.26 -25.21 -25.25
C ASP A 743 -19.15 -26.64 -24.70
N TYR A 744 -20.15 -27.05 -23.92
CA TYR A 744 -20.35 -28.41 -23.40
C TYR A 744 -20.26 -29.49 -24.51
N TYR A 745 -20.57 -29.13 -25.77
CA TYR A 745 -20.48 -30.00 -26.94
C TYR A 745 -19.10 -30.04 -27.63
N THR A 746 -18.13 -29.23 -27.19
CA THR A 746 -16.80 -29.03 -27.79
C THR A 746 -15.64 -29.30 -26.81
N GLN A 747 -15.94 -30.04 -25.74
CA GLN A 747 -15.21 -30.05 -24.46
C GLN A 747 -13.75 -30.59 -24.37
N PRO A 748 -13.06 -31.14 -25.40
CA PRO A 748 -11.68 -31.62 -25.24
C PRO A 748 -10.59 -30.90 -26.08
N HIS A 749 -10.78 -29.66 -26.55
CA HIS A 749 -9.90 -29.07 -27.58
C HIS A 749 -8.80 -28.09 -27.11
N LEU A 750 -9.09 -26.89 -26.58
CA LEU A 750 -8.06 -25.83 -26.54
C LEU A 750 -6.83 -26.17 -25.67
N LYS A 751 -7.05 -26.62 -24.43
CA LYS A 751 -5.97 -27.08 -23.54
C LYS A 751 -5.15 -28.21 -24.18
N THR A 752 -5.82 -29.18 -24.79
CA THR A 752 -5.21 -30.31 -25.52
C THR A 752 -4.36 -29.85 -26.71
N ILE A 753 -4.83 -28.85 -27.46
CA ILE A 753 -4.10 -28.29 -28.62
C ILE A 753 -2.84 -27.56 -28.16
N VAL A 754 -2.93 -26.71 -27.14
CA VAL A 754 -1.78 -25.96 -26.62
C VAL A 754 -0.75 -26.91 -25.98
N GLN A 755 -1.21 -27.95 -25.27
CA GLN A 755 -0.34 -29.02 -24.77
C GLN A 755 0.28 -29.87 -25.90
N ALA A 756 -0.43 -30.12 -27.00
CA ALA A 756 0.10 -30.82 -28.18
C ALA A 756 1.13 -29.98 -28.96
N LEU A 757 1.11 -28.65 -28.80
CA LEU A 757 2.16 -27.74 -29.25
C LEU A 757 3.37 -27.66 -28.28
N GLY A 758 3.36 -28.44 -27.20
CA GLY A 758 4.44 -28.50 -26.21
C GLY A 758 4.45 -27.35 -25.20
N LEU A 759 3.42 -26.50 -25.18
CA LEU A 759 3.35 -25.34 -24.29
C LEU A 759 2.69 -25.71 -22.94
N PRO A 760 3.21 -25.21 -21.80
CA PRO A 760 2.60 -25.43 -20.49
C PRO A 760 1.29 -24.62 -20.37
N VAL A 761 0.25 -25.27 -19.83
CA VAL A 761 -1.10 -24.68 -19.67
C VAL A 761 -1.57 -24.82 -18.23
N VAL A 762 -1.97 -23.70 -17.63
CA VAL A 762 -2.83 -23.68 -16.43
C VAL A 762 -4.23 -23.21 -16.83
N GLU A 763 -5.24 -23.78 -16.18
CA GLU A 763 -6.65 -23.71 -16.54
C GLU A 763 -7.48 -23.13 -15.39
N TYR A 764 -8.34 -22.18 -15.71
CA TYR A 764 -9.18 -21.47 -14.75
C TYR A 764 -10.68 -21.60 -15.06
N ASP A 765 -11.46 -21.59 -13.98
CA ASP A 765 -12.92 -21.66 -13.98
C ASP A 765 -13.59 -20.27 -14.08
N ASN A 766 -12.96 -19.20 -13.58
CA ASN A 766 -13.51 -17.84 -13.60
C ASN A 766 -12.41 -16.76 -13.69
N MET A 767 -12.69 -15.67 -14.43
CA MET A 767 -11.84 -14.46 -14.49
C MET A 767 -11.53 -13.89 -13.10
N THR A 768 -12.48 -13.89 -12.16
CA THR A 768 -12.24 -13.35 -10.81
C THR A 768 -11.19 -14.15 -10.04
N LYS A 769 -11.23 -15.49 -10.15
CA LYS A 769 -10.25 -16.38 -9.51
C LYS A 769 -8.88 -16.26 -10.19
N LEU A 770 -8.88 -16.17 -11.53
CA LEU A 770 -7.65 -15.94 -12.28
C LEU A 770 -7.00 -14.60 -11.94
N LEU A 771 -7.79 -13.54 -11.78
CA LEU A 771 -7.31 -12.23 -11.33
C LEU A 771 -6.68 -12.32 -9.94
N ILE A 772 -7.32 -13.03 -9.01
CA ILE A 772 -6.81 -13.27 -7.64
C ILE A 772 -5.45 -13.97 -7.65
N ASP A 773 -5.32 -15.09 -8.36
CA ASP A 773 -4.05 -15.83 -8.39
C ASP A 773 -2.96 -15.07 -9.15
N TRP A 774 -3.29 -14.32 -10.20
CA TRP A 774 -2.33 -13.51 -10.96
C TRP A 774 -1.74 -12.41 -10.07
N VAL A 775 -2.60 -11.71 -9.34
CA VAL A 775 -2.22 -10.68 -8.37
C VAL A 775 -1.37 -11.24 -7.22
N ASN A 776 -1.70 -12.43 -6.72
CA ASN A 776 -0.94 -13.07 -5.65
C ASN A 776 0.42 -13.66 -6.11
N GLY A 777 0.76 -13.58 -7.40
CA GLY A 777 1.96 -14.19 -7.96
C GLY A 777 1.89 -15.72 -8.09
N ASN A 778 0.72 -16.32 -7.89
CA ASN A 778 0.49 -17.77 -7.93
C ASN A 778 0.51 -18.35 -9.37
N ILE A 779 0.67 -17.50 -10.39
CA ILE A 779 0.61 -17.90 -11.80
C ILE A 779 2.00 -17.92 -12.42
N ASN A 780 2.41 -19.12 -12.84
CA ASN A 780 3.47 -19.31 -13.80
C ASN A 780 3.11 -20.50 -14.71
N PRO A 781 2.50 -20.21 -15.88
CA PRO A 781 3.16 -20.64 -17.11
C PRO A 781 2.99 -19.66 -18.29
N ALA A 782 3.70 -19.94 -19.39
CA ALA A 782 3.68 -19.15 -20.62
C ALA A 782 2.28 -19.02 -21.29
N VAL A 783 1.37 -19.98 -21.06
CA VAL A 783 -0.03 -19.90 -21.53
C VAL A 783 -1.02 -20.20 -20.41
N VAL A 784 -2.01 -19.32 -20.25
CA VAL A 784 -3.12 -19.48 -19.30
C VAL A 784 -4.44 -19.53 -20.08
N VAL A 785 -5.36 -20.43 -19.69
CA VAL A 785 -6.67 -20.61 -20.35
C VAL A 785 -7.82 -20.44 -19.35
N ILE A 786 -8.84 -19.65 -19.69
CA ILE A 786 -10.16 -19.76 -19.05
C ILE A 786 -11.14 -20.39 -20.04
N ASP A 787 -11.69 -21.55 -19.67
CA ASP A 787 -12.71 -22.25 -20.47
C ASP A 787 -14.13 -22.01 -19.93
N HIS A 788 -14.30 -21.83 -18.61
CA HIS A 788 -15.63 -21.92 -17.97
C HIS A 788 -16.25 -20.60 -17.50
N THR A 789 -16.12 -19.53 -18.30
CA THR A 789 -16.68 -18.19 -18.01
C THR A 789 -18.21 -18.11 -17.85
N MET A 790 -18.94 -19.22 -18.00
CA MET A 790 -20.35 -19.34 -17.61
C MET A 790 -20.57 -20.61 -16.77
N PRO A 791 -20.77 -20.47 -15.45
CA PRO A 791 -21.53 -21.43 -14.66
C PRO A 791 -22.95 -21.62 -15.23
N SER A 792 -23.73 -22.55 -14.68
CA SER A 792 -25.11 -22.82 -15.12
C SER A 792 -26.13 -21.68 -14.87
N SER A 793 -25.68 -20.54 -14.32
CA SER A 793 -26.40 -19.27 -14.24
C SER A 793 -25.79 -18.23 -15.19
N TYR A 794 -26.62 -17.54 -15.96
CA TYR A 794 -26.24 -16.51 -16.96
C TYR A 794 -25.70 -15.20 -16.33
N SER A 795 -24.59 -15.28 -15.57
CA SER A 795 -23.91 -14.15 -14.95
C SER A 795 -22.58 -13.85 -15.65
N TYR A 796 -22.50 -12.71 -16.33
CA TYR A 796 -21.24 -12.22 -16.92
C TYR A 796 -20.25 -11.80 -15.82
N PRO A 797 -18.92 -11.86 -16.07
CA PRO A 797 -17.93 -11.26 -15.17
C PRO A 797 -18.17 -9.74 -15.07
N PRO A 798 -18.04 -9.12 -13.88
CA PRO A 798 -18.22 -7.68 -13.71
C PRO A 798 -17.32 -6.83 -14.62
N SER A 799 -17.79 -5.64 -15.01
CA SER A 799 -17.09 -4.73 -15.94
C SER A 799 -15.72 -4.27 -15.43
N ASP A 800 -15.65 -4.09 -14.12
CA ASP A 800 -14.49 -3.77 -13.30
C ASP A 800 -13.46 -4.92 -13.31
N VAL A 801 -13.86 -6.17 -13.04
CA VAL A 801 -13.02 -7.36 -13.22
C VAL A 801 -12.45 -7.44 -14.64
N VAL A 802 -13.25 -7.20 -15.67
CA VAL A 802 -12.81 -7.24 -17.07
C VAL A 802 -11.81 -6.12 -17.40
N LEU A 803 -11.98 -4.92 -16.83
CA LEU A 803 -11.04 -3.81 -16.97
C LEU A 803 -9.73 -4.07 -16.21
N ALA A 804 -9.82 -4.49 -14.95
CA ALA A 804 -8.68 -4.88 -14.12
C ALA A 804 -7.81 -5.95 -14.80
N PHE A 805 -8.45 -6.89 -15.50
CA PHE A 805 -7.77 -7.94 -16.25
C PHE A 805 -6.88 -7.40 -17.39
N HIS A 806 -7.32 -6.35 -18.09
CA HIS A 806 -6.52 -5.70 -19.13
C HIS A 806 -5.36 -4.89 -18.53
N ILE A 807 -5.61 -4.19 -17.41
CA ILE A 807 -4.59 -3.39 -16.71
C ILE A 807 -3.48 -4.28 -16.16
N LEU A 808 -3.82 -5.42 -15.57
CA LEU A 808 -2.83 -6.37 -15.06
C LEU A 808 -2.03 -7.03 -16.20
N ALA A 809 -2.66 -7.27 -17.35
CA ALA A 809 -1.98 -7.78 -18.54
C ALA A 809 -0.96 -6.76 -19.10
N ASP A 810 -1.36 -5.50 -19.31
CA ASP A 810 -0.46 -4.40 -19.69
C ASP A 810 0.72 -4.27 -18.70
N ALA A 811 0.43 -4.32 -17.39
CA ALA A 811 1.42 -4.19 -16.33
C ALA A 811 2.42 -5.36 -16.21
N THR A 812 2.07 -6.54 -16.70
CA THR A 812 2.91 -7.75 -16.64
C THR A 812 3.46 -8.16 -18.01
N GLY A 813 3.25 -7.36 -19.05
CA GLY A 813 3.71 -7.65 -20.42
C GLY A 813 2.96 -8.80 -21.10
N ALA A 814 1.74 -9.11 -20.65
CA ALA A 814 0.96 -10.24 -21.14
C ALA A 814 0.00 -9.85 -22.28
N THR A 815 0.02 -10.65 -23.35
CA THR A 815 -0.91 -10.58 -24.48
C THR A 815 -2.24 -11.24 -24.12
N LEU A 816 -3.35 -10.49 -24.15
CA LEU A 816 -4.70 -11.06 -24.04
C LEU A 816 -5.23 -11.52 -25.41
N VAL A 817 -5.71 -12.76 -25.49
CA VAL A 817 -6.30 -13.36 -26.69
C VAL A 817 -7.74 -13.77 -26.40
N TRP A 818 -8.72 -13.06 -26.97
CA TRP A 818 -10.15 -13.30 -26.75
C TRP A 818 -10.76 -14.12 -27.88
N LEU A 819 -11.26 -15.33 -27.59
CA LEU A 819 -11.83 -16.26 -28.58
C LEU A 819 -13.36 -16.38 -28.50
N CYS A 820 -13.94 -17.07 -29.48
CA CYS A 820 -15.36 -17.44 -29.53
C CYS A 820 -15.55 -18.82 -30.20
N THR A 821 -16.70 -19.44 -29.98
CA THR A 821 -17.13 -20.67 -30.68
C THR A 821 -18.48 -20.46 -31.36
N SER A 822 -18.92 -21.43 -32.17
CA SER A 822 -20.11 -21.31 -33.03
C SER A 822 -21.40 -21.93 -32.46
N TYR A 823 -21.34 -22.60 -31.30
CA TYR A 823 -22.48 -23.32 -30.71
C TYR A 823 -22.91 -22.79 -29.33
N SER A 824 -21.98 -22.46 -28.42
CA SER A 824 -22.32 -21.63 -27.26
C SER A 824 -22.43 -20.16 -27.67
N GLY A 825 -23.55 -19.52 -27.33
CA GLY A 825 -23.82 -18.15 -27.75
C GLY A 825 -22.91 -17.14 -27.06
N TYR A 826 -21.97 -16.57 -27.82
CA TYR A 826 -21.36 -15.26 -27.58
C TYR A 826 -20.84 -14.98 -26.14
N PRO A 827 -19.69 -15.56 -25.73
CA PRO A 827 -19.03 -15.24 -24.46
C PRO A 827 -17.84 -14.27 -24.61
N GLY A 828 -16.64 -14.69 -25.06
CA GLY A 828 -15.39 -13.91 -24.96
C GLY A 828 -15.43 -12.55 -25.68
N ILE A 829 -15.52 -12.54 -27.01
CA ILE A 829 -15.66 -11.31 -27.81
C ILE A 829 -16.92 -10.49 -27.43
N TYR A 830 -17.92 -11.13 -26.82
CA TYR A 830 -19.14 -10.47 -26.38
C TYR A 830 -19.04 -9.82 -25.00
N VAL A 831 -18.16 -10.31 -24.12
CA VAL A 831 -17.74 -9.61 -22.89
C VAL A 831 -17.00 -8.33 -23.29
N LEU A 832 -16.06 -8.41 -24.25
CA LEU A 832 -15.44 -7.22 -24.84
C LEU A 832 -16.48 -6.26 -25.44
N TYR A 833 -17.46 -6.73 -26.20
CA TYR A 833 -18.53 -5.89 -26.74
C TYR A 833 -19.38 -5.25 -25.62
N THR A 834 -19.79 -6.04 -24.61
CA THR A 834 -20.71 -5.62 -23.55
C THR A 834 -20.10 -4.55 -22.66
N TYR A 835 -18.78 -4.59 -22.48
CA TYR A 835 -18.00 -3.59 -21.76
C TYR A 835 -17.16 -2.71 -22.70
N SER A 836 -17.51 -2.64 -23.99
CA SER A 836 -16.73 -1.90 -25.00
C SER A 836 -16.61 -0.41 -24.69
N SER A 837 -17.67 0.21 -24.15
CA SER A 837 -17.62 1.59 -23.65
C SER A 837 -16.60 1.75 -22.52
N THR A 838 -16.58 0.84 -21.55
CA THR A 838 -15.63 0.83 -20.43
C THR A 838 -14.20 0.60 -20.91
N LEU A 839 -13.99 -0.36 -21.81
CA LEU A 839 -12.66 -0.71 -22.32
C LEU A 839 -12.10 0.39 -23.23
N ILE A 840 -12.87 0.91 -24.19
CA ILE A 840 -12.43 1.97 -25.11
C ILE A 840 -12.22 3.30 -24.37
N SER A 841 -13.04 3.64 -23.38
CA SER A 841 -12.82 4.85 -22.56
C SER A 841 -11.64 4.72 -21.58
N ASN A 842 -11.18 3.50 -21.33
CA ASN A 842 -9.89 3.20 -20.72
C ASN A 842 -8.92 2.61 -21.76
N GLY A 843 -8.97 3.08 -23.02
CA GLY A 843 -7.98 2.85 -24.10
C GLY A 843 -7.72 1.42 -24.59
N TYR A 844 -8.42 0.40 -24.08
CA TYR A 844 -8.30 -0.98 -24.57
C TYR A 844 -9.18 -1.23 -25.81
N PRO A 845 -8.68 -1.97 -26.82
CA PRO A 845 -9.42 -2.22 -28.05
C PRO A 845 -10.59 -3.18 -27.81
N ALA A 846 -11.82 -2.75 -28.12
CA ALA A 846 -13.03 -3.57 -27.99
C ALA A 846 -14.01 -3.37 -29.17
N PRO A 847 -14.88 -4.35 -29.49
CA PRO A 847 -15.82 -4.24 -30.60
C PRO A 847 -16.94 -3.22 -30.32
N THR A 848 -17.12 -2.25 -31.20
CA THR A 848 -18.18 -1.23 -31.11
C THR A 848 -19.55 -1.68 -31.64
N SER A 849 -19.65 -2.90 -32.20
CA SER A 849 -20.92 -3.44 -32.70
C SER A 849 -21.02 -4.96 -32.51
N ARG A 850 -22.26 -5.49 -32.48
CA ARG A 850 -22.53 -6.95 -32.49
C ARG A 850 -22.53 -7.58 -33.88
N LEU A 851 -22.45 -6.78 -34.95
CA LEU A 851 -22.80 -7.22 -36.31
C LEU A 851 -21.56 -7.33 -37.21
N TYR A 852 -20.90 -8.49 -37.14
CA TYR A 852 -20.03 -8.93 -38.23
C TYR A 852 -20.90 -9.44 -39.39
N GLY A 853 -20.66 -8.91 -40.59
CA GLY A 853 -21.31 -9.39 -41.81
C GLY A 853 -20.65 -10.68 -42.30
N PHE A 854 -21.25 -11.84 -41.99
CA PHE A 854 -20.72 -13.15 -42.37
C PHE A 854 -20.69 -13.35 -43.89
N PRO A 855 -19.53 -13.66 -44.51
CA PRO A 855 -19.46 -14.03 -45.93
C PRO A 855 -20.08 -15.40 -46.24
N SER A 856 -20.06 -16.32 -45.27
CA SER A 856 -20.73 -17.63 -45.32
C SER A 856 -20.95 -18.17 -43.90
N SER A 857 -21.83 -19.16 -43.75
CA SER A 857 -22.18 -19.79 -42.45
C SER A 857 -21.19 -20.88 -42.01
N THR A 858 -19.91 -20.76 -42.36
CA THR A 858 -18.95 -21.89 -42.28
C THR A 858 -17.55 -21.52 -41.76
N TYR A 859 -17.26 -20.22 -41.56
CA TYR A 859 -15.96 -19.73 -41.13
C TYR A 859 -16.09 -18.51 -40.22
N VAL A 860 -15.29 -18.45 -39.14
CA VAL A 860 -15.11 -17.23 -38.35
C VAL A 860 -13.84 -16.52 -38.82
N GLN A 861 -13.96 -15.23 -39.15
CA GLN A 861 -12.83 -14.37 -39.52
C GLN A 861 -12.28 -13.69 -38.27
N VAL A 862 -10.99 -13.90 -37.97
CA VAL A 862 -10.29 -13.21 -36.88
C VAL A 862 -9.26 -12.25 -37.48
N GLU A 863 -9.15 -11.04 -36.92
CA GLU A 863 -8.20 -10.01 -37.33
C GLU A 863 -7.19 -9.76 -36.21
N MET A 864 -5.91 -10.01 -36.49
CA MET A 864 -4.85 -10.01 -35.48
C MET A 864 -4.10 -8.69 -35.41
N LEU A 865 -3.90 -8.18 -34.19
CA LEU A 865 -3.23 -6.91 -33.94
C LEU A 865 -1.69 -6.99 -34.10
N ASN A 866 -1.09 -8.17 -33.91
CA ASN A 866 0.33 -8.38 -34.18
C ASN A 866 0.62 -9.80 -34.72
N MET A 867 1.17 -9.88 -35.93
CA MET A 867 1.60 -11.12 -36.59
C MET A 867 3.05 -11.54 -36.29
N THR A 868 3.87 -10.69 -35.65
CA THR A 868 5.29 -10.98 -35.39
C THR A 868 5.55 -11.76 -34.10
N HIS A 869 4.50 -12.10 -33.34
CA HIS A 869 4.63 -12.83 -32.07
C HIS A 869 5.06 -14.29 -32.31
N PRO A 870 6.08 -14.81 -31.60
CA PRO A 870 6.60 -16.16 -31.82
C PRO A 870 5.60 -17.32 -31.82
N ILE A 871 4.43 -17.24 -31.16
CA ILE A 871 3.45 -18.34 -31.15
C ILE A 871 2.80 -18.58 -32.53
N PHE A 872 2.88 -17.59 -33.42
CA PHE A 872 2.37 -17.68 -34.79
C PHE A 872 3.47 -18.01 -35.82
N ASN A 873 4.72 -18.20 -35.38
CA ASN A 873 5.82 -18.51 -36.28
C ASN A 873 5.60 -19.88 -36.93
N GLY A 874 5.64 -19.93 -38.27
CA GLY A 874 5.27 -21.12 -39.05
C GLY A 874 3.78 -21.26 -39.39
N THR A 875 2.90 -20.36 -38.92
CA THR A 875 1.51 -20.31 -39.40
C THR A 875 1.44 -19.55 -40.74
N THR A 876 0.84 -20.16 -41.77
CA THR A 876 0.50 -19.48 -43.02
C THR A 876 -0.92 -18.91 -42.94
N PRO A 877 -1.13 -17.60 -43.19
CA PRO A 877 -2.48 -17.04 -43.31
C PRO A 877 -3.27 -17.70 -44.44
N ASP A 878 -4.53 -18.07 -44.17
CA ASP A 878 -5.43 -18.70 -45.15
C ASP A 878 -5.75 -17.78 -46.35
N VAL A 879 -5.48 -16.48 -46.21
CA VAL A 879 -5.69 -15.47 -47.25
C VAL A 879 -4.37 -14.73 -47.53
N PRO A 880 -3.62 -15.11 -48.59
CA PRO A 880 -2.33 -14.49 -48.94
C PRO A 880 -2.38 -12.98 -49.19
N GLU A 881 -3.57 -12.42 -49.41
CA GLU A 881 -3.84 -11.01 -49.68
C GLU A 881 -4.00 -10.16 -48.41
N TYR A 882 -4.22 -10.77 -47.23
CA TYR A 882 -4.45 -10.07 -45.96
C TYR A 882 -3.68 -10.75 -44.82
N PRO A 883 -2.41 -10.38 -44.54
CA PRO A 883 -1.51 -11.15 -43.70
C PRO A 883 -1.91 -11.29 -42.23
N ASN A 884 -2.85 -10.46 -41.74
CA ASN A 884 -3.31 -10.45 -40.35
C ASN A 884 -4.63 -11.23 -40.13
N ARG A 885 -5.05 -12.09 -41.06
CA ARG A 885 -6.39 -12.72 -41.04
C ARG A 885 -6.34 -14.24 -41.22
N PHE A 886 -7.09 -14.93 -40.37
CA PHE A 886 -7.28 -16.39 -40.39
C PHE A 886 -8.77 -16.75 -40.44
N TYR A 887 -9.08 -17.95 -40.94
CA TYR A 887 -10.43 -18.49 -40.98
C TYR A 887 -10.57 -19.77 -40.14
N LEU A 888 -11.23 -19.67 -38.98
CA LEU A 888 -11.59 -20.85 -38.20
C LEU A 888 -12.76 -21.59 -38.87
N ALA A 889 -12.47 -22.75 -39.46
CA ALA A 889 -13.43 -23.57 -40.18
C ALA A 889 -14.42 -24.30 -39.24
N THR A 890 -15.71 -24.30 -39.58
CA THR A 890 -16.74 -25.02 -38.82
C THR A 890 -17.32 -26.17 -39.66
N GLY A 891 -16.85 -27.41 -39.45
CA GLY A 891 -17.43 -28.58 -40.14
C GLY A 891 -16.72 -29.93 -39.96
N SER A 892 -17.11 -30.67 -38.91
CA SER A 892 -17.18 -32.14 -38.83
C SER A 892 -16.10 -33.04 -39.51
N TYR A 893 -15.39 -33.82 -38.68
CA TYR A 893 -14.57 -35.00 -39.04
C TYR A 893 -13.33 -34.78 -39.92
N ALA A 894 -12.23 -34.36 -39.28
CA ALA A 894 -10.91 -34.97 -39.44
C ALA A 894 -10.08 -34.74 -38.16
#